data_AF-A0A165DMY5-F1
#
_entry.id   AF-A0A165DMY5-F1
#
_cell.length_a   1.000
_cell.length_b   1.000
_cell.length_c   1.000
_cell.angle_alpha   90.00
_cell.angle_beta   90.00
_cell.angle_gamma   90.00
#
_symmetry.space_group_name_H-M   'P 1'
#
loop_
_entity.id
_entity.type
_entity.pdbx_description
1 polymer ?
#
loop_
_entity_poly.entity_id
_entity_poly.type
_entity_poly.pdbx_seq_one_letter_code
_entity_poly.pdbx_strand_id
1 'polypeptide(L)'
;MQKHGDNRDIDRRRKHVSHLQDIYPDWRERHTLPPANQTWPTCLIIAPSSVVGNWEREFETWGYFEVGIYTGPPKERTDVLRDFKLGRLDVLITSFETARKDIELLDDLPWSIIIVDEVHRVKNPRSALATAFNQFACTTRFGLTGTAIQNSFSEFWTILDWVNPGSVGTKRQWEGYVSRPLNAGQSKSASVEQRTKAVLVAQILKTKLLANFFLRRTKQIIQDQLPQKDDQVVFCPLTNMQIQVYKRILSTKAVQNMIRRDERCDCGSRKPRKKCCHPFKKGDLFRYLITLINISNHLALILPSPTDTQEQTIRRRELSRIVFGEGSAPKYGPAMLVPEFCGKWLVLGSLLEDWRKDPLNKVLIFTKSVKLLDMLDFHLRSRSIEFVKLDGSTKPSDRMSLIDKFHEDPDVFVFLISTLAGGTGLNLTGANKVVIFDPNWNPAHDLQAIDRAYRFGQTRNVSVFRLLGAGSIEELIYARQVYKQQQMQVGYNASFQTRYFEGVQGDKDKQGELFGIKNIFTLRENTLATKQAIERAIISDFNWSLANVDARKSKKGKKQVIDADEEPKEDDLRGLDELLLDDRPPQREGKNDDIQEILRDVGVTYIHHNEDLIAENVVESEKFKNLKLVMKNARKARPRTKAKGAKAPAANEQWPPIRAHHKPKQTPEERMRARQTSMIELGYIADSTDLPEFLMKFNRWSSEQKEEFFAKLDEHFNNQARSQSQARSRSQPSSQKPR
;
A
#
# COMPACT_ATOMS: atom_id res chain seq x y z
N MET A 1 -38.98 -29.51 -2.26
CA MET A 1 -39.36 -28.09 -2.44
C MET A 1 -38.22 -27.38 -3.16
N GLN A 2 -38.47 -26.83 -4.36
CA GLN A 2 -37.52 -25.95 -5.06
C GLN A 2 -37.53 -24.57 -4.40
N LYS A 3 -36.42 -23.82 -4.50
CA LYS A 3 -36.33 -22.42 -4.04
C LYS A 3 -36.76 -21.52 -5.20
N HIS A 4 -37.73 -20.64 -4.97
CA HIS A 4 -38.35 -19.82 -6.02
C HIS A 4 -37.81 -18.38 -6.07
N GLY A 5 -37.18 -17.90 -5.01
CA GLY A 5 -36.65 -16.54 -4.88
C GLY A 5 -37.71 -15.50 -4.55
N ASP A 6 -38.86 -15.90 -4.02
CA ASP A 6 -39.96 -15.02 -3.63
C ASP A 6 -40.55 -15.37 -2.26
N ASN A 7 -41.60 -14.66 -1.84
CA ASN A 7 -42.26 -14.81 -0.54
C ASN A 7 -42.70 -16.25 -0.21
N ARG A 8 -42.79 -17.17 -1.18
CA ARG A 8 -43.11 -18.59 -0.92
C ARG A 8 -42.00 -19.32 -0.18
N ASP A 9 -40.77 -18.81 -0.25
CA ASP A 9 -39.61 -19.39 0.41
C ASP A 9 -39.51 -19.03 1.90
N ILE A 10 -40.39 -18.17 2.42
CA ILE A 10 -40.43 -17.81 3.84
C ILE A 10 -40.77 -19.05 4.69
N ASP A 11 -39.92 -19.32 5.69
CA ASP A 11 -39.98 -20.47 6.60
C ASP A 11 -40.01 -21.83 5.90
N ARG A 12 -39.52 -21.92 4.67
CA ARG A 12 -39.48 -23.15 3.85
C ARG A 12 -38.81 -24.29 4.60
N ARG A 13 -37.63 -24.07 5.21
CA ARG A 13 -36.93 -25.13 5.96
C ARG A 13 -37.71 -25.54 7.21
N ARG A 14 -38.29 -24.59 7.93
CA ARG A 14 -39.10 -24.89 9.12
C ARG A 14 -40.34 -25.73 8.77
N LYS A 15 -41.04 -25.39 7.68
CA LYS A 15 -42.15 -26.18 7.14
C LYS A 15 -41.71 -27.58 6.73
N HIS A 16 -40.56 -27.70 6.06
CA HIS A 16 -40.02 -29.00 5.67
C HIS A 16 -39.66 -29.87 6.89
N VAL A 17 -39.00 -29.30 7.90
CA VAL A 17 -38.68 -30.00 9.14
C VAL A 17 -39.93 -30.44 9.88
N SER A 18 -40.95 -29.58 9.97
CA SER A 18 -42.25 -29.96 10.57
C SER A 18 -42.86 -31.16 9.85
N HIS A 19 -42.87 -31.15 8.52
CA HIS A 19 -43.37 -32.25 7.72
C HIS A 19 -42.56 -33.55 7.92
N LEU A 20 -41.23 -33.45 8.04
CA LEU A 20 -40.39 -34.60 8.37
C LEU A 20 -40.70 -35.14 9.76
N GLN A 21 -40.91 -34.28 10.76
CA GLN A 21 -41.26 -34.71 12.12
C GLN A 21 -42.59 -35.49 12.15
N ASP A 22 -43.53 -35.15 11.28
CA ASP A 22 -44.82 -35.85 11.17
C ASP A 22 -44.68 -37.23 10.51
N ILE A 23 -43.77 -37.38 9.54
CA ILE A 23 -43.68 -38.55 8.65
C ILE A 23 -42.57 -39.54 9.06
N TYR A 24 -41.45 -39.07 9.61
CA TYR A 24 -40.29 -39.92 9.89
C TYR A 24 -40.50 -40.80 11.14
N PRO A 25 -40.42 -42.14 11.02
CA PRO A 25 -40.54 -43.05 12.17
C PRO A 25 -39.42 -42.84 13.21
N ASP A 26 -38.19 -42.61 12.74
CA ASP A 26 -37.01 -42.41 13.60
C ASP A 26 -37.10 -41.13 14.46
N TRP A 27 -37.87 -40.12 14.03
CA TRP A 27 -38.14 -38.96 14.87
C TRP A 27 -39.05 -39.33 16.05
N ARG A 28 -40.03 -40.21 15.84
CA ARG A 28 -40.95 -40.67 16.89
C ARG A 28 -40.25 -41.58 17.90
N GLU A 29 -39.24 -42.35 17.48
CA GLU A 29 -38.54 -43.32 18.34
C GLU A 29 -37.24 -42.80 18.95
N ARG A 30 -36.45 -42.01 18.21
CA ARG A 30 -35.07 -41.62 18.59
C ARG A 30 -34.81 -40.12 18.55
N HIS A 31 -35.79 -39.31 18.13
CA HIS A 31 -35.66 -37.87 17.93
C HIS A 31 -34.48 -37.45 17.03
N THR A 32 -34.13 -38.30 16.06
CA THR A 32 -33.04 -38.05 15.11
C THR A 32 -33.61 -37.69 13.75
N LEU A 33 -33.21 -36.54 13.20
CA LEU A 33 -33.54 -36.11 11.84
C LEU A 33 -32.32 -36.29 10.91
N PRO A 34 -32.53 -36.35 9.59
CA PRO A 34 -31.44 -36.33 8.63
C PRO A 34 -30.53 -35.10 8.79
N PRO A 35 -29.21 -35.21 8.48
CA PRO A 35 -28.29 -34.08 8.56
C PRO A 35 -28.77 -32.87 7.77
N ALA A 36 -28.55 -31.67 8.33
CA ALA A 36 -29.06 -30.40 7.77
C ALA A 36 -28.59 -30.10 6.33
N ASN A 37 -27.49 -30.70 5.87
CA ASN A 37 -26.93 -30.53 4.53
C ASN A 37 -27.40 -31.59 3.50
N GLN A 38 -28.17 -32.60 3.92
CA GLN A 38 -28.56 -33.70 3.03
C GLN A 38 -29.56 -33.24 1.96
N THR A 39 -30.54 -32.41 2.35
CA THR A 39 -31.59 -31.93 1.44
C THR A 39 -31.17 -30.64 0.72
N TRP A 40 -30.53 -29.72 1.43
CA TRP A 40 -30.10 -28.42 0.92
C TRP A 40 -28.76 -28.00 1.52
N PRO A 41 -27.93 -27.23 0.80
CA PRO A 41 -26.62 -26.84 1.30
C PRO A 41 -26.74 -25.98 2.56
N THR A 42 -25.78 -26.11 3.47
CA THR A 42 -25.66 -25.30 4.69
C THR A 42 -24.42 -24.41 4.63
N CYS A 43 -24.51 -23.21 5.20
CA CYS A 43 -23.42 -22.25 5.18
C CYS A 43 -23.06 -21.75 6.58
N LEU A 44 -21.76 -21.74 6.89
CA LEU A 44 -21.20 -21.04 8.05
C LEU A 44 -20.53 -19.76 7.58
N ILE A 45 -20.94 -18.61 8.11
CA ILE A 45 -20.31 -17.32 7.87
C ILE A 45 -19.63 -16.86 9.16
N ILE A 46 -18.31 -16.65 9.08
CA ILE A 46 -17.51 -16.11 10.18
C ILE A 46 -17.11 -14.69 9.81
N ALA A 47 -17.55 -13.71 10.58
CA ALA A 47 -17.27 -12.30 10.31
C ALA A 47 -16.78 -11.54 11.56
N PRO A 48 -16.20 -10.33 11.42
CA PRO A 48 -15.97 -9.45 12.56
C PRO A 48 -17.27 -9.17 13.32
N SER A 49 -17.23 -9.14 14.66
CA SER A 49 -18.41 -8.92 15.51
C SER A 49 -19.19 -7.66 15.17
N SER A 50 -18.51 -6.64 14.65
CA SER A 50 -19.09 -5.37 14.23
C SER A 50 -19.96 -5.43 12.98
N VAL A 51 -19.80 -6.44 12.13
CA VAL A 51 -20.54 -6.57 10.86
C VAL A 51 -21.54 -7.73 10.87
N VAL A 52 -21.59 -8.53 11.95
CA VAL A 52 -22.53 -9.66 12.08
C VAL A 52 -23.98 -9.20 11.87
N GLY A 53 -24.40 -8.10 12.52
CA GLY A 53 -25.74 -7.55 12.33
C GLY A 53 -25.97 -6.95 10.94
N ASN A 54 -24.92 -6.48 10.25
CA ASN A 54 -25.04 -6.04 8.87
C ASN A 54 -25.33 -7.23 7.94
N TRP A 55 -24.62 -8.35 8.13
CA TRP A 55 -24.86 -9.55 7.34
C TRP A 55 -26.29 -10.07 7.46
N GLU A 56 -26.88 -10.06 8.66
CA GLU A 56 -28.29 -10.43 8.86
C GLU A 56 -29.23 -9.57 8.00
N ARG A 57 -29.08 -8.25 8.06
CA ARG A 57 -29.88 -7.31 7.25
C ARG A 57 -29.71 -7.53 5.75
N GLU A 58 -28.50 -7.80 5.27
CA GLU A 58 -28.27 -8.08 3.85
C GLU A 58 -29.01 -9.35 3.41
N PHE A 59 -29.07 -10.38 4.27
CA PHE A 59 -29.88 -11.56 3.97
C PHE A 59 -31.37 -11.25 3.93
N GLU A 60 -31.89 -10.41 4.83
CA GLU A 60 -33.29 -9.96 4.81
C GLU A 60 -33.62 -9.11 3.59
N THR A 61 -32.67 -8.30 3.12
CA THR A 61 -32.87 -7.36 2.00
C THR A 61 -32.83 -8.06 0.65
N TRP A 62 -31.86 -8.95 0.45
CA TRP A 62 -31.56 -9.51 -0.87
C TRP A 62 -32.12 -10.91 -1.12
N GLY A 63 -32.66 -11.59 -0.10
CA GLY A 63 -33.19 -12.93 -0.33
C GLY A 63 -34.03 -13.50 0.81
N TYR A 64 -34.49 -14.72 0.56
CA TYR A 64 -35.31 -15.49 1.49
C TYR A 64 -34.45 -16.62 2.03
N PHE A 65 -33.76 -16.38 3.14
CA PHE A 65 -32.89 -17.35 3.81
C PHE A 65 -33.26 -17.45 5.29
N GLU A 66 -33.29 -18.67 5.83
CA GLU A 66 -33.40 -18.84 7.28
C GLU A 66 -32.00 -18.71 7.93
N VAL A 67 -31.76 -17.58 8.58
CA VAL A 67 -30.46 -17.24 9.18
C VAL A 67 -30.51 -17.35 10.70
N GLY A 68 -29.47 -17.92 11.30
CA GLY A 68 -29.27 -17.94 12.75
C GLY A 68 -28.02 -17.18 13.17
N ILE A 69 -28.15 -16.24 14.11
CA ILE A 69 -27.02 -15.53 14.71
C ILE A 69 -26.47 -16.34 15.89
N TYR A 70 -25.27 -16.89 15.70
CA TYR A 70 -24.52 -17.58 16.74
C TYR A 70 -23.56 -16.63 17.47
N THR A 71 -24.11 -15.54 18.00
CA THR A 71 -23.37 -14.59 18.86
C THR A 71 -24.23 -14.21 20.04
N GLY A 72 -23.66 -14.20 21.25
CA GLY A 72 -24.41 -13.82 22.45
C GLY A 72 -24.17 -14.76 23.64
N PRO A 73 -25.06 -14.70 24.65
CA PRO A 73 -25.02 -15.57 25.82
C PRO A 73 -25.08 -17.06 25.46
N PRO A 74 -24.59 -17.96 26.33
CA PRO A 74 -24.63 -19.40 26.07
C PRO A 74 -26.02 -19.97 25.76
N LYS A 75 -27.09 -19.47 26.40
CA LYS A 75 -28.45 -19.97 26.20
C LYS A 75 -28.94 -19.78 24.76
N GLU A 76 -28.91 -18.54 24.27
CA GLU A 76 -29.30 -18.19 22.90
C GLU A 76 -28.47 -18.98 21.86
N ARG A 77 -27.17 -19.15 22.11
CA ARG A 77 -26.29 -19.97 21.29
C ARG A 77 -26.75 -21.43 21.22
N THR A 78 -27.13 -22.02 22.36
CA THR A 78 -27.63 -23.41 22.40
C THR A 78 -28.93 -23.56 21.61
N ASP A 79 -29.83 -22.59 21.69
CA ASP A 79 -31.09 -22.61 20.96
C ASP A 79 -30.87 -22.53 19.44
N VAL A 80 -30.01 -21.62 18.99
CA VAL A 80 -29.66 -21.49 17.56
C VAL A 80 -28.97 -22.76 17.04
N LEU A 81 -28.06 -23.37 17.82
CA LEU A 81 -27.43 -24.65 17.45
C LEU A 81 -28.44 -25.78 17.36
N ARG A 82 -29.43 -25.82 18.25
CA ARG A 82 -30.50 -26.81 18.22
C ARG A 82 -31.32 -26.65 16.93
N ASP A 83 -31.70 -25.43 16.58
CA ASP A 83 -32.43 -25.17 15.33
C ASP A 83 -31.62 -25.53 14.09
N PHE A 84 -30.31 -25.27 14.10
CA PHE A 84 -29.41 -25.68 13.02
C PHE A 84 -29.35 -27.21 12.90
N LYS A 85 -29.14 -27.93 14.01
CA LYS A 85 -29.09 -29.41 14.03
C LYS A 85 -30.40 -30.05 13.57
N LEU A 86 -31.53 -29.42 13.85
CA LEU A 86 -32.84 -29.85 13.35
C LEU A 86 -33.05 -29.59 11.85
N GLY A 87 -32.13 -28.87 11.19
CA GLY A 87 -32.23 -28.55 9.77
C GLY A 87 -33.12 -27.36 9.45
N ARG A 88 -33.43 -26.49 10.43
CA ARG A 88 -34.34 -25.34 10.26
C ARG A 88 -33.67 -24.11 9.64
N LEU A 89 -32.35 -24.06 9.61
CA LEU A 89 -31.56 -22.90 9.17
C LEU A 89 -30.79 -23.21 7.90
N ASP A 90 -30.70 -22.24 6.99
CA ASP A 90 -29.81 -22.25 5.81
C ASP A 90 -28.39 -21.80 6.21
N VAL A 91 -28.29 -20.72 6.99
CA VAL A 91 -27.04 -20.00 7.26
C VAL A 91 -26.86 -19.79 8.76
N LEU A 92 -25.66 -20.03 9.25
CA LEU A 92 -25.24 -19.66 10.60
C LEU A 92 -24.19 -18.55 10.51
N ILE A 93 -24.41 -17.44 11.21
CA ILE A 93 -23.46 -16.31 11.26
C ILE A 93 -22.83 -16.25 12.65
N THR A 94 -21.50 -16.20 12.72
CA THR A 94 -20.77 -16.14 13.99
C THR A 94 -19.62 -15.14 13.94
N SER A 95 -19.09 -14.81 15.12
CA SER A 95 -17.90 -13.98 15.24
C SER A 95 -16.63 -14.83 15.31
N PHE A 96 -15.48 -14.28 14.89
CA PHE A 96 -14.17 -14.94 15.02
C PHE A 96 -13.86 -15.47 16.42
N GLU A 97 -14.21 -14.72 17.46
CA GLU A 97 -13.90 -15.11 18.84
C GLU A 97 -14.80 -16.25 19.31
N THR A 98 -16.09 -16.20 18.97
CA THR A 98 -17.05 -17.25 19.28
C THR A 98 -16.70 -18.54 18.54
N ALA A 99 -16.42 -18.45 17.22
CA ALA A 99 -16.03 -19.59 16.40
C ALA A 99 -14.77 -20.29 16.93
N ARG A 100 -13.79 -19.53 17.42
CA ARG A 100 -12.59 -20.11 18.04
C ARG A 100 -12.88 -20.84 19.36
N LYS A 101 -13.77 -20.28 20.19
CA LYS A 101 -14.09 -20.86 21.51
C LYS A 101 -14.88 -22.15 21.38
N ASP A 102 -15.82 -22.19 20.45
CA ASP A 102 -16.75 -23.30 20.27
C ASP A 102 -16.41 -24.16 19.04
N ILE A 103 -15.13 -24.21 18.66
CA ILE A 103 -14.69 -24.89 17.43
C ILE A 103 -15.10 -26.36 17.42
N GLU A 104 -15.00 -27.05 18.55
CA GLU A 104 -15.39 -28.46 18.71
C GLU A 104 -16.89 -28.67 18.41
N LEU A 105 -17.74 -27.74 18.84
CA LEU A 105 -19.18 -27.81 18.58
C LEU A 105 -19.55 -27.48 17.14
N LEU A 106 -18.76 -26.61 16.50
CA LEU A 106 -19.00 -26.16 15.14
C LEU A 106 -18.40 -27.10 14.09
N ASP A 107 -17.29 -27.78 14.38
CA ASP A 107 -16.66 -28.72 13.44
C ASP A 107 -17.50 -29.98 13.23
N ASP A 108 -18.18 -30.46 14.29
CA ASP A 108 -19.11 -31.60 14.23
C ASP A 108 -20.34 -31.34 13.35
N LEU A 109 -20.59 -30.10 12.95
CA LEU A 109 -21.77 -29.74 12.17
C LEU A 109 -21.56 -30.01 10.67
N PRO A 110 -22.61 -30.49 9.98
CA PRO A 110 -22.50 -30.84 8.56
C PRO A 110 -22.55 -29.59 7.67
N TRP A 111 -21.39 -28.96 7.45
CA TRP A 111 -21.24 -27.76 6.60
C TRP A 111 -21.02 -28.10 5.13
N SER A 112 -21.84 -27.53 4.24
CA SER A 112 -21.55 -27.55 2.81
C SER A 112 -20.51 -26.51 2.40
N ILE A 113 -20.57 -25.31 2.98
CA ILE A 113 -19.70 -24.19 2.64
C ILE A 113 -19.33 -23.41 3.91
N ILE A 114 -18.05 -23.03 4.03
CA ILE A 114 -17.58 -22.08 5.05
C ILE A 114 -17.09 -20.80 4.37
N ILE A 115 -17.60 -19.66 4.82
CA ILE A 115 -17.19 -18.33 4.36
C ILE A 115 -16.57 -17.59 5.54
N VAL A 116 -15.32 -17.14 5.39
CA VAL A 116 -14.66 -16.29 6.36
C VAL A 116 -14.49 -14.90 5.77
N ASP A 117 -15.21 -13.94 6.33
CA ASP A 117 -15.08 -12.53 6.02
C ASP A 117 -13.87 -11.91 6.74
N GLU A 118 -13.14 -11.04 6.06
CA GLU A 118 -11.82 -10.55 6.48
C GLU A 118 -10.85 -11.66 6.88
N VAL A 119 -10.74 -12.70 6.03
CA VAL A 119 -9.88 -13.88 6.20
C VAL A 119 -8.41 -13.54 6.47
N HIS A 120 -7.98 -12.32 6.14
CA HIS A 120 -6.66 -11.82 6.50
C HIS A 120 -6.42 -11.79 8.03
N ARG A 121 -7.45 -11.87 8.87
CA ARG A 121 -7.30 -12.08 10.33
C ARG A 121 -6.66 -13.43 10.68
N VAL A 122 -6.75 -14.42 9.78
CA VAL A 122 -6.17 -15.77 9.88
C VAL A 122 -4.74 -15.85 9.31
N LYS A 123 -4.05 -14.71 9.16
CA LYS A 123 -2.74 -14.64 8.48
C LYS A 123 -1.55 -15.31 9.18
N ASN A 124 -1.64 -15.57 10.48
CA ASN A 124 -0.52 -16.17 11.22
C ASN A 124 -0.82 -17.64 11.53
N PRO A 125 -0.07 -18.59 10.95
CA PRO A 125 -0.35 -20.02 11.12
C PRO A 125 -0.10 -20.51 12.56
N ARG A 126 0.63 -19.76 13.37
CA ARG A 126 0.84 -20.07 14.80
C ARG A 126 -0.23 -19.47 15.71
N SER A 127 -1.16 -18.68 15.17
CA SER A 127 -2.21 -18.09 15.98
C SER A 127 -3.23 -19.16 16.35
N ALA A 128 -3.75 -19.10 17.58
CA ALA A 128 -4.79 -20.00 18.05
C ALA A 128 -6.03 -20.00 17.14
N LEU A 129 -6.30 -18.86 16.49
CA LEU A 129 -7.38 -18.71 15.53
C LEU A 129 -7.12 -19.53 14.26
N ALA A 130 -5.93 -19.42 13.66
CA ALA A 130 -5.57 -20.21 12.47
C ALA A 130 -5.54 -21.72 12.76
N THR A 131 -5.02 -22.12 13.93
CA THR A 131 -5.05 -23.52 14.34
C THR A 131 -6.47 -24.05 14.47
N ALA A 132 -7.38 -23.29 15.09
CA ALA A 132 -8.78 -23.68 15.21
C ALA A 132 -9.46 -23.78 13.82
N PHE A 133 -9.23 -22.82 12.94
CA PHE A 133 -9.92 -22.77 11.64
C PHE A 133 -9.40 -23.82 10.66
N ASN A 134 -8.20 -24.36 10.88
CA ASN A 134 -7.67 -25.49 10.13
C ASN A 134 -8.32 -26.83 10.53
N GLN A 135 -9.03 -26.90 11.67
CA GLN A 135 -9.72 -28.12 12.11
C GLN A 135 -10.96 -28.41 11.29
N PHE A 136 -11.61 -27.37 10.75
CA PHE A 136 -12.84 -27.52 9.97
C PHE A 136 -12.71 -28.60 8.88
N ALA A 137 -13.58 -29.61 8.90
CA ALA A 137 -13.58 -30.70 7.92
C ALA A 137 -14.18 -30.33 6.55
N CYS A 138 -14.79 -29.14 6.40
CA CYS A 138 -15.51 -28.75 5.19
C CYS A 138 -14.61 -28.67 3.94
N THR A 139 -15.14 -29.17 2.80
CA THR A 139 -14.45 -29.22 1.49
C THR A 139 -14.46 -27.88 0.77
N THR A 140 -15.54 -27.10 0.88
CA THR A 140 -15.70 -25.83 0.15
C THR A 140 -15.52 -24.65 1.10
N ARG A 141 -14.45 -23.88 0.88
CA ARG A 141 -14.07 -22.73 1.74
C ARG A 141 -13.88 -21.48 0.90
N PHE A 142 -14.44 -20.37 1.35
CA PHE A 142 -14.23 -19.06 0.76
C PHE A 142 -13.65 -18.10 1.79
N GLY A 143 -12.56 -17.42 1.42
CA GLY A 143 -11.99 -16.34 2.21
C GLY A 143 -12.23 -14.99 1.52
N LEU A 144 -12.96 -14.09 2.17
CA LEU A 144 -13.17 -12.73 1.68
C LEU A 144 -12.17 -11.79 2.37
N THR A 145 -11.56 -10.88 1.63
CA THR A 145 -10.68 -9.87 2.20
C THR A 145 -10.50 -8.71 1.23
N GLY A 146 -10.50 -7.48 1.74
CA GLY A 146 -10.11 -6.31 0.93
C GLY A 146 -8.62 -6.30 0.57
N THR A 147 -7.78 -6.91 1.42
CA THR A 147 -6.32 -6.96 1.24
C THR A 147 -5.75 -8.30 1.75
N ALA A 148 -5.42 -9.23 0.86
CA ALA A 148 -4.86 -10.54 1.23
C ALA A 148 -3.37 -10.45 1.69
N ILE A 149 -2.56 -9.70 0.96
CA ILE A 149 -1.17 -9.34 1.28
C ILE A 149 -1.20 -8.05 2.11
N GLN A 150 -0.97 -8.12 3.43
CA GLN A 150 -0.92 -6.93 4.30
C GLN A 150 0.50 -6.57 4.72
N ASN A 151 1.26 -7.53 5.24
CA ASN A 151 2.63 -7.29 5.71
C ASN A 151 3.68 -8.16 5.03
N SER A 152 3.33 -9.36 4.57
CA SER A 152 4.29 -10.26 3.91
C SER A 152 3.65 -11.25 2.97
N PHE A 153 4.39 -11.72 1.97
CA PHE A 153 3.95 -12.83 1.11
C PHE A 153 3.72 -14.14 1.87
N SER A 154 4.33 -14.33 3.03
CA SER A 154 4.12 -15.53 3.84
C SER A 154 2.74 -15.56 4.51
N GLU A 155 2.14 -14.39 4.78
CA GLU A 155 0.75 -14.29 5.25
C GLU A 155 -0.23 -14.75 4.17
N PHE A 156 0.08 -14.42 2.91
CA PHE A 156 -0.75 -14.79 1.77
C PHE A 156 -0.77 -16.30 1.54
N TRP A 157 0.37 -16.98 1.71
CA TRP A 157 0.42 -18.44 1.68
C TRP A 157 -0.51 -19.07 2.72
N THR A 158 -0.55 -18.54 3.95
CA THR A 158 -1.42 -19.07 5.01
C THR A 158 -2.90 -18.95 4.65
N ILE A 159 -3.30 -17.87 3.98
CA ILE A 159 -4.69 -17.71 3.51
C ILE A 159 -4.99 -18.71 2.39
N LEU A 160 -4.10 -18.83 1.40
CA LEU A 160 -4.29 -19.74 0.26
C LEU A 160 -4.33 -21.21 0.69
N ASP A 161 -3.45 -21.60 1.63
CA ASP A 161 -3.39 -22.95 2.20
C ASP A 161 -4.64 -23.24 3.05
N TRP A 162 -5.20 -22.26 3.76
CA TRP A 162 -6.45 -22.46 4.48
C TRP A 162 -7.65 -22.70 3.53
N VAL A 163 -7.72 -21.93 2.44
CA VAL A 163 -8.79 -22.05 1.42
C VAL A 163 -8.69 -23.38 0.67
N ASN A 164 -7.48 -23.77 0.27
CA ASN A 164 -7.23 -25.03 -0.44
C ASN A 164 -5.98 -25.73 0.10
N PRO A 165 -6.15 -26.52 1.18
CA PRO A 165 -5.04 -27.18 1.89
C PRO A 165 -4.18 -28.06 0.98
N GLY A 166 -2.86 -27.85 1.01
CA GLY A 166 -1.89 -28.66 0.27
C GLY A 166 -1.69 -28.29 -1.21
N SER A 167 -2.55 -27.47 -1.80
CA SER A 167 -2.46 -27.11 -3.23
C SER A 167 -1.36 -26.10 -3.56
N VAL A 168 -0.88 -25.32 -2.58
CA VAL A 168 0.14 -24.27 -2.76
C VAL A 168 1.54 -24.68 -2.29
N GLY A 169 1.73 -25.97 -1.98
CA GLY A 169 2.99 -26.52 -1.47
C GLY A 169 3.32 -26.09 -0.04
N THR A 170 4.49 -26.48 0.44
CA THR A 170 4.90 -26.21 1.83
C THR A 170 5.32 -24.75 2.04
N LYS A 171 5.14 -24.23 3.26
CA LYS A 171 5.58 -22.89 3.64
C LYS A 171 7.05 -22.60 3.33
N ARG A 172 7.94 -23.59 3.50
CA ARG A 172 9.38 -23.43 3.21
C ARG A 172 9.64 -23.25 1.72
N GLN A 173 8.93 -24.00 0.87
CA GLN A 173 9.01 -23.84 -0.58
C GLN A 173 8.50 -22.45 -0.98
N TRP A 174 7.37 -22.00 -0.42
CA TRP A 174 6.84 -20.66 -0.67
C TRP A 174 7.84 -19.56 -0.28
N GLU A 175 8.45 -19.66 0.90
CA GLU A 175 9.46 -18.68 1.34
C GLU A 175 10.68 -18.64 0.42
N GLY A 176 11.12 -19.78 -0.11
CA GLY A 176 12.26 -19.90 -1.01
C GLY A 176 11.99 -19.43 -2.44
N TYR A 177 10.87 -19.84 -3.02
CA TYR A 177 10.54 -19.59 -4.43
C TYR A 177 9.77 -18.30 -4.68
N VAL A 178 9.00 -17.82 -3.69
CA VAL A 178 8.12 -16.65 -3.83
C VAL A 178 8.60 -15.50 -2.94
N SER A 179 8.54 -15.65 -1.61
CA SER A 179 8.75 -14.52 -0.69
C SER A 179 10.14 -13.90 -0.80
N ARG A 180 11.22 -14.71 -0.79
CA ARG A 180 12.60 -14.20 -0.84
C ARG A 180 12.95 -13.53 -2.17
N PRO A 181 12.69 -14.13 -3.34
CA PRO A 181 12.96 -13.49 -4.63
C PRO A 181 12.22 -12.16 -4.81
N LEU A 182 10.94 -12.09 -4.43
CA LEU A 182 10.14 -10.86 -4.55
C LEU A 182 10.64 -9.75 -3.62
N ASN A 183 10.92 -10.08 -2.35
CA ASN A 183 11.47 -9.11 -1.40
C ASN A 183 12.84 -8.57 -1.85
N ALA A 184 13.72 -9.44 -2.35
CA ALA A 184 15.04 -9.06 -2.81
C ALA A 184 15.00 -8.18 -4.07
N GLY A 185 14.10 -8.48 -5.01
CA GLY A 185 13.96 -7.73 -6.27
C GLY A 185 13.35 -6.33 -6.13
N GLN A 186 12.73 -6.02 -4.99
CA GLN A 186 12.16 -4.70 -4.71
C GLN A 186 13.20 -3.67 -4.28
N SER A 187 14.34 -4.12 -3.75
CA SER A 187 15.39 -3.21 -3.33
C SER A 187 15.99 -2.45 -4.51
N LYS A 188 16.23 -1.16 -4.34
CA LYS A 188 16.96 -0.34 -5.31
C LYS A 188 18.36 -0.91 -5.60
N SER A 189 19.04 -1.47 -4.60
CA SER A 189 20.36 -2.09 -4.74
C SER A 189 20.32 -3.55 -5.23
N ALA A 190 19.16 -4.04 -5.66
CA ALA A 190 19.02 -5.39 -6.22
C ALA A 190 19.83 -5.55 -7.50
N SER A 191 20.53 -6.68 -7.64
CA SER A 191 21.26 -7.02 -8.86
C SER A 191 20.31 -7.26 -10.04
N VAL A 192 20.82 -7.13 -11.26
CA VAL A 192 20.06 -7.41 -12.50
C VAL A 192 19.45 -8.81 -12.48
N GLU A 193 20.17 -9.80 -11.96
CA GLU A 193 19.67 -11.17 -11.82
C GLU A 193 18.53 -11.28 -10.81
N GLN A 194 18.66 -10.63 -9.64
CA GLN A 194 17.63 -10.62 -8.60
C GLN A 194 16.35 -9.96 -9.11
N ARG A 195 16.47 -8.84 -9.84
CA ARG A 195 15.34 -8.16 -10.48
C ARG A 195 14.66 -9.06 -11.50
N THR A 196 15.44 -9.72 -12.35
CA THR A 196 14.89 -10.60 -13.40
C THR A 196 14.13 -11.78 -12.81
N LYS A 197 14.69 -12.41 -11.77
CA LYS A 197 14.03 -13.50 -11.03
C LYS A 197 12.74 -13.03 -10.38
N ALA A 198 12.73 -11.86 -9.74
CA ALA A 198 11.54 -11.33 -9.08
C ALA A 198 10.38 -11.10 -10.07
N VAL A 199 10.65 -10.48 -11.23
CA VAL A 199 9.62 -10.25 -12.26
C VAL A 199 9.06 -11.57 -12.78
N LEU A 200 9.93 -12.55 -13.07
CA LEU A 200 9.51 -13.85 -13.55
C LEU A 200 8.65 -14.59 -12.52
N VAL A 201 9.04 -14.55 -11.24
CA VAL A 201 8.25 -15.13 -10.14
C VAL A 201 6.89 -14.43 -10.01
N ALA A 202 6.84 -13.10 -10.08
CA ALA A 202 5.59 -12.35 -10.03
C ALA A 202 4.65 -12.71 -11.19
N GLN A 203 5.19 -12.84 -12.41
CA GLN A 203 4.41 -13.26 -13.59
C GLN A 203 3.86 -14.68 -13.45
N ILE A 204 4.67 -15.63 -12.95
CA ILE A 204 4.23 -17.01 -12.70
C ILE A 204 3.16 -17.04 -11.62
N LEU A 205 3.36 -16.29 -10.53
CA LEU A 205 2.41 -16.20 -9.43
C LEU A 205 1.04 -15.73 -9.94
N LYS A 206 1.01 -14.62 -10.70
CA LYS A 206 -0.21 -14.06 -11.27
C LYS A 206 -0.91 -15.02 -12.25
N THR A 207 -0.17 -15.48 -13.26
CA THR A 207 -0.79 -16.19 -14.41
C THR A 207 -1.10 -17.65 -14.13
N LYS A 208 -0.28 -18.35 -13.35
CA LYS A 208 -0.45 -19.79 -13.12
C LYS A 208 -1.16 -20.13 -11.82
N LEU A 209 -0.84 -19.40 -10.74
CA LEU A 209 -1.33 -19.75 -9.40
C LEU A 209 -2.58 -18.94 -9.05
N LEU A 210 -2.50 -17.60 -9.10
CA LEU A 210 -3.59 -16.75 -8.68
C LEU A 210 -4.83 -16.85 -9.57
N ALA A 211 -4.67 -17.09 -10.87
CA ALA A 211 -5.78 -17.27 -11.79
C ALA A 211 -6.77 -18.37 -11.37
N ASN A 212 -6.30 -19.40 -10.64
CA ASN A 212 -7.14 -20.54 -10.22
C ASN A 212 -7.73 -20.38 -8.82
N PHE A 213 -7.09 -19.61 -7.94
CA PHE A 213 -7.43 -19.57 -6.50
C PHE A 213 -7.87 -18.20 -6.00
N PHE A 214 -7.67 -17.13 -6.78
CA PHE A 214 -7.84 -15.77 -6.29
C PHE A 214 -8.51 -14.87 -7.34
N LEU A 215 -9.73 -14.44 -7.02
CA LEU A 215 -10.46 -13.48 -7.82
C LEU A 215 -10.34 -12.08 -7.21
N ARG A 216 -9.75 -11.14 -7.95
CA ARG A 216 -9.64 -9.74 -7.55
C ARG A 216 -10.13 -8.83 -8.66
N ARG A 217 -11.02 -7.91 -8.30
CA ARG A 217 -11.52 -6.84 -9.16
C ARG A 217 -11.10 -5.50 -8.57
N THR A 218 -10.69 -4.56 -9.44
CA THR A 218 -10.33 -3.19 -9.05
C THR A 218 -11.49 -2.25 -9.36
N LYS A 219 -11.51 -1.08 -8.70
CA LYS A 219 -12.53 -0.03 -8.94
C LYS A 219 -12.47 0.56 -10.36
N GLN A 220 -11.44 0.24 -11.14
CA GLN A 220 -11.34 0.62 -12.56
C GLN A 220 -12.53 0.11 -13.38
N ILE A 221 -13.14 -1.02 -13.00
CA ILE A 221 -14.30 -1.61 -13.71
C ILE A 221 -15.56 -0.73 -13.57
N ILE A 222 -15.65 0.07 -12.51
CA ILE A 222 -16.79 0.93 -12.19
C ILE A 222 -16.37 2.41 -12.13
N GLN A 223 -15.26 2.75 -12.78
CA GLN A 223 -14.67 4.09 -12.73
C GLN A 223 -15.57 5.13 -13.41
N ASP A 224 -16.37 4.72 -14.39
CA ASP A 224 -17.42 5.49 -15.04
C ASP A 224 -18.55 5.93 -14.08
N GLN A 225 -18.81 5.12 -13.04
CA GLN A 225 -19.86 5.36 -12.05
C GLN A 225 -19.35 6.05 -10.78
N LEU A 226 -18.03 6.22 -10.65
CA LEU A 226 -17.41 6.83 -9.49
C LEU A 226 -16.83 8.22 -9.86
N PRO A 227 -17.00 9.22 -8.99
CA PRO A 227 -16.42 10.53 -9.22
C PRO A 227 -14.90 10.50 -9.06
N GLN A 228 -14.23 11.61 -9.35
CA GLN A 228 -12.77 11.67 -9.21
C GLN A 228 -12.36 11.59 -7.74
N LYS A 229 -11.26 10.88 -7.50
CA LYS A 229 -10.62 10.79 -6.19
C LYS A 229 -9.23 11.42 -6.26
N ASP A 230 -8.91 12.26 -5.28
CA ASP A 230 -7.58 12.88 -5.15
C ASP A 230 -6.95 12.54 -3.80
N ASP A 231 -5.88 11.73 -3.76
CA ASP A 231 -5.21 11.28 -2.52
C ASP A 231 -3.89 12.02 -2.31
N GLN A 232 -3.94 13.09 -1.52
CA GLN A 232 -2.83 14.00 -1.23
C GLN A 232 -2.16 13.67 0.11
N VAL A 233 -0.83 13.61 0.09
CA VAL A 233 0.00 13.42 1.28
C VAL A 233 0.64 14.77 1.64
N VAL A 234 0.31 15.27 2.84
CA VAL A 234 0.68 16.62 3.29
C VAL A 234 1.71 16.53 4.42
N PHE A 235 2.93 17.01 4.16
CA PHE A 235 4.02 17.05 5.15
C PHE A 235 3.91 18.31 5.99
N CYS A 236 3.30 18.17 7.16
CA CYS A 236 3.06 19.23 8.11
C CYS A 236 4.36 19.54 8.90
N PRO A 237 4.83 20.80 8.93
CA PRO A 237 6.00 21.15 9.73
C PRO A 237 5.74 20.88 11.22
N LEU A 238 6.73 20.32 11.92
CA LEU A 238 6.67 20.20 13.37
C LEU A 238 6.89 21.58 14.02
N THR A 239 6.20 21.86 15.12
CA THR A 239 6.45 23.11 15.85
C THR A 239 7.83 23.11 16.53
N ASN A 240 8.36 24.29 16.82
CA ASN A 240 9.63 24.43 17.53
C ASN A 240 9.64 23.67 18.86
N MET A 241 8.51 23.70 19.60
CA MET A 241 8.35 22.95 20.84
C MET A 241 8.37 21.43 20.58
N GLN A 242 7.66 20.94 19.55
CA GLN A 242 7.69 19.53 19.17
C GLN A 242 9.11 19.06 18.85
N ILE A 243 9.88 19.84 18.08
CA ILE A 243 11.27 19.52 17.71
C ILE A 243 12.18 19.47 18.94
N GLN A 244 12.08 20.46 19.84
CA GLN A 244 12.87 20.47 21.08
C GLN A 244 12.58 19.26 21.96
N VAL A 245 11.30 18.94 22.15
CA VAL A 245 10.85 17.76 22.89
C VAL A 245 11.36 16.47 22.24
N TYR A 246 11.25 16.36 20.92
CA TYR A 246 11.73 15.20 20.17
C TYR A 246 13.24 14.99 20.38
N LYS A 247 14.04 16.06 20.28
CA LYS A 247 15.49 16.05 20.54
C LYS A 247 15.83 15.59 21.96
N ARG A 248 15.11 16.06 22.98
CA ARG A 248 15.30 15.65 24.39
C ARG A 248 15.04 14.15 24.59
N ILE A 249 14.01 13.61 23.92
CA ILE A 249 13.76 12.16 23.96
C ILE A 249 14.90 11.39 23.28
N LEU A 250 15.34 11.84 22.11
CA LEU A 250 16.45 11.19 21.40
C LEU A 250 17.77 11.23 22.19
N SER A 251 18.02 12.28 22.97
CA SER A 251 19.23 12.41 23.81
C SER A 251 19.17 11.57 25.11
N THR A 252 18.03 10.97 25.43
CA THR A 252 17.88 10.18 26.66
C THR A 252 18.80 8.96 26.63
N LYS A 253 19.47 8.65 27.76
CA LYS A 253 20.42 7.52 27.89
C LYS A 253 19.84 6.20 27.38
N ALA A 254 18.58 5.92 27.68
CA ALA A 254 17.89 4.72 27.20
C ALA A 254 17.83 4.65 25.67
N VAL A 255 17.51 5.76 24.99
CA VAL A 255 17.44 5.82 23.53
C VAL A 255 18.81 5.74 22.89
N GLN A 256 19.81 6.42 23.45
CA GLN A 256 21.19 6.32 22.96
C GLN A 256 21.75 4.89 23.07
N ASN A 257 21.45 4.19 24.18
CA ASN A 257 21.81 2.79 24.34
C ASN A 257 21.11 1.87 23.32
N MET A 258 19.89 2.21 22.89
CA MET A 258 19.17 1.48 21.83
C MET A 258 19.79 1.70 20.46
N ILE A 259 20.12 2.94 20.11
CA ILE A 259 20.72 3.31 18.82
C ILE A 259 22.09 2.64 18.68
N ARG A 260 22.93 2.72 19.73
CA ARG A 260 24.31 2.23 19.73
C ARG A 260 24.46 0.78 20.19
N ARG A 261 23.36 0.01 20.25
CA ARG A 261 23.32 -1.33 20.87
C ARG A 261 24.32 -2.34 20.28
N ASP A 262 24.61 -2.20 18.98
CA ASP A 262 25.44 -3.11 18.19
C ASP A 262 26.90 -2.59 18.08
N GLU A 263 27.18 -1.38 18.56
CA GLU A 263 28.53 -0.83 18.65
C GLU A 263 29.32 -1.50 19.79
N ARG A 264 30.65 -1.41 19.72
CA ARG A 264 31.54 -1.90 20.77
C ARG A 264 31.35 -1.05 22.03
N CYS A 265 31.42 -1.70 23.18
CA CYS A 265 31.29 -1.01 24.45
C CYS A 265 32.59 -0.31 24.83
N ASP A 266 32.44 0.90 25.36
CA ASP A 266 33.54 1.77 25.80
C ASP A 266 34.27 1.21 27.06
N CYS A 267 33.72 0.13 27.66
CA CYS A 267 34.22 -0.59 28.84
C CYS A 267 35.52 -1.41 28.58
N GLY A 268 36.12 -1.35 27.38
CA GLY A 268 37.29 -2.14 26.99
C GLY A 268 37.03 -3.65 26.72
N SER A 269 35.85 -4.17 27.07
CA SER A 269 35.54 -5.62 26.96
C SER A 269 35.42 -6.17 25.53
N ARG A 270 35.55 -5.33 24.49
CA ARG A 270 35.30 -5.63 23.06
C ARG A 270 33.94 -6.27 22.74
N LYS A 271 33.05 -6.42 23.73
CA LYS A 271 31.68 -6.94 23.56
C LYS A 271 30.74 -5.83 23.05
N PRO A 272 29.64 -6.18 22.36
CA PRO A 272 28.61 -5.22 21.99
C PRO A 272 27.98 -4.57 23.23
N ARG A 273 27.61 -3.29 23.14
CA ARG A 273 27.03 -2.51 24.26
C ARG A 273 25.87 -3.22 24.95
N LYS A 274 24.98 -3.86 24.18
CA LYS A 274 23.82 -4.62 24.69
C LYS A 274 24.17 -5.79 25.62
N LYS A 275 25.42 -6.27 25.58
CA LYS A 275 25.93 -7.41 26.38
C LYS A 275 27.01 -6.99 27.41
N CYS A 276 27.39 -5.70 27.51
CA CYS A 276 28.30 -5.15 28.55
C CYS A 276 27.52 -4.19 29.45
N CYS A 277 28.04 -2.97 29.67
CA CYS A 277 27.55 -1.98 30.63
C CYS A 277 26.22 -1.31 30.28
N HIS A 278 25.66 -1.53 29.09
CA HIS A 278 24.47 -0.85 28.61
C HIS A 278 23.40 -1.82 28.10
N PRO A 279 22.80 -2.63 29.00
CA PRO A 279 21.76 -3.57 28.62
C PRO A 279 20.52 -2.84 28.11
N PHE A 280 19.96 -3.35 27.03
CA PHE A 280 18.74 -2.82 26.40
C PHE A 280 17.54 -3.71 26.76
N LYS A 281 16.48 -3.10 27.32
CA LYS A 281 15.19 -3.78 27.55
C LYS A 281 14.30 -3.63 26.32
N LYS A 282 13.83 -4.74 25.76
CA LYS A 282 12.96 -4.74 24.57
C LYS A 282 11.68 -3.90 24.74
N GLY A 283 11.13 -3.82 25.95
CA GLY A 283 9.94 -3.00 26.24
C GLY A 283 10.16 -1.50 26.04
N ASP A 284 11.39 -1.01 26.21
CA ASP A 284 11.70 0.41 26.03
C ASP A 284 11.56 0.85 24.57
N LEU A 285 11.85 -0.04 23.61
CA LEU A 285 11.70 0.27 22.19
C LEU A 285 10.27 0.68 21.87
N PHE A 286 9.28 -0.14 22.25
CA PHE A 286 7.88 0.16 22.00
C PHE A 286 7.40 1.37 22.79
N ARG A 287 7.89 1.56 24.03
CA ARG A 287 7.59 2.74 24.83
C ARG A 287 7.99 4.02 24.10
N TYR A 288 9.26 4.17 23.74
CA TYR A 288 9.74 5.39 23.09
C TYR A 288 9.20 5.53 21.66
N LEU A 289 8.98 4.43 20.93
CA LEU A 289 8.31 4.44 19.63
C LEU A 289 6.93 5.12 19.71
N ILE A 290 6.10 4.68 20.66
CA ILE A 290 4.77 5.26 20.88
C ILE A 290 4.87 6.70 21.34
N THR A 291 5.85 7.04 22.19
CA THR A 291 6.06 8.44 22.62
C THR A 291 6.41 9.35 21.44
N LEU A 292 7.26 8.92 20.50
CA LEU A 292 7.59 9.71 19.30
C LEU A 292 6.39 9.90 18.37
N ILE A 293 5.56 8.87 18.20
CA ILE A 293 4.29 8.98 17.45
C ILE A 293 3.36 10.00 18.15
N ASN A 294 3.23 9.91 19.47
CA ASN A 294 2.42 10.85 20.24
C ASN A 294 2.95 12.29 20.14
N ILE A 295 4.26 12.51 20.17
CA ILE A 295 4.87 13.84 20.00
C ILE A 295 4.58 14.40 18.60
N SER A 296 4.68 13.56 17.57
CA SER A 296 4.42 13.95 16.17
C SER A 296 2.96 14.34 15.98
N ASN A 297 2.05 13.67 16.68
CA ASN A 297 0.63 14.01 16.71
C ASN A 297 0.34 15.24 17.56
N HIS A 298 0.53 15.19 18.88
CA HIS A 298 0.23 16.32 19.76
C HIS A 298 0.97 16.17 21.10
N LEU A 299 1.67 17.22 21.57
CA LEU A 299 2.47 17.15 22.79
C LEU A 299 1.65 16.80 24.05
N ALA A 300 0.41 17.27 24.16
CA ALA A 300 -0.47 16.91 25.28
C ALA A 300 -0.69 15.38 25.43
N LEU A 301 -0.50 14.58 24.36
CA LEU A 301 -0.62 13.12 24.43
C LEU A 301 0.47 12.45 25.28
N ILE A 302 1.51 13.16 25.73
CA ILE A 302 2.52 12.63 26.67
C ILE A 302 2.22 13.00 28.13
N LEU A 303 1.34 13.98 28.35
CA LEU A 303 0.96 14.46 29.68
C LEU A 303 0.01 13.45 30.37
N PRO A 304 -0.03 13.42 31.71
CA PRO A 304 -0.96 12.57 32.45
C PRO A 304 -2.41 13.06 32.25
N SER A 305 -3.26 12.18 31.73
CA SER A 305 -4.71 12.41 31.56
C SER A 305 -5.48 12.01 32.82
N PRO A 306 -6.63 12.62 33.12
CA PRO A 306 -7.51 12.18 34.21
C PRO A 306 -8.02 10.73 34.04
N THR A 307 -8.09 10.24 32.80
CA THR A 307 -8.55 8.90 32.44
C THR A 307 -7.47 7.81 32.48
N ASP A 308 -6.22 8.17 32.82
CA ASP A 308 -5.11 7.23 32.85
C ASP A 308 -5.12 6.34 34.10
N THR A 309 -4.64 5.09 33.97
CA THR A 309 -4.40 4.24 35.14
C THR A 309 -3.25 4.79 35.99
N GLN A 310 -3.15 4.34 37.25
CA GLN A 310 -2.09 4.79 38.16
C GLN A 310 -0.67 4.56 37.58
N GLU A 311 -0.41 3.39 36.99
CA GLU A 311 0.87 3.10 36.34
C GLU A 311 1.14 4.00 35.14
N GLN A 312 0.12 4.24 34.30
CA GLN A 312 0.25 5.11 33.12
C GLN A 312 0.53 6.55 33.54
N THR A 313 -0.12 7.01 34.60
CA THR A 313 0.07 8.34 35.19
C THR A 313 1.49 8.53 35.69
N ILE A 314 2.04 7.56 36.44
CA ILE A 314 3.42 7.61 36.93
C ILE A 314 4.41 7.69 35.75
N ARG A 315 4.24 6.81 34.76
CA ARG A 315 5.10 6.78 33.56
C ARG A 315 5.05 8.08 32.77
N ARG A 316 3.85 8.66 32.60
CA ARG A 316 3.66 9.94 31.89
C ARG A 316 4.23 11.12 32.67
N ARG A 317 4.14 11.11 34.00
CA ARG A 317 4.81 12.12 34.85
C ARG A 317 6.32 12.05 34.71
N GLU A 318 6.91 10.86 34.71
CA GLU A 318 8.35 10.68 34.48
C GLU A 318 8.76 11.22 33.10
N LEU A 319 8.03 10.84 32.04
CA LEU A 319 8.28 11.36 30.69
C LEU A 319 8.10 12.89 30.62
N SER A 320 7.05 13.43 31.23
CA SER A 320 6.77 14.86 31.25
C SER A 320 7.90 15.65 31.92
N ARG A 321 8.50 15.12 32.99
CA ARG A 321 9.67 15.74 33.65
C ARG A 321 10.88 15.76 32.74
N ILE A 322 11.15 14.66 32.04
CA ILE A 322 12.26 14.58 31.08
C ILE A 322 12.05 15.55 29.91
N VAL A 323 10.79 15.68 29.47
CA VAL A 323 10.43 16.42 28.26
C VAL A 323 10.37 17.93 28.49
N PHE A 324 9.67 18.40 29.53
CA PHE A 324 9.46 19.84 29.77
C PHE A 324 10.49 20.44 30.73
N GLY A 325 11.18 19.63 31.53
CA GLY A 325 12.09 20.06 32.59
C GLY A 325 11.40 20.07 33.97
N GLU A 326 12.17 20.32 35.03
CA GLU A 326 11.62 20.45 36.39
C GLU A 326 10.80 21.75 36.50
N GLY A 327 9.49 21.63 36.76
CA GLY A 327 8.62 22.75 37.15
C GLY A 327 7.76 23.41 36.07
N SER A 328 7.99 23.17 34.77
CA SER A 328 7.24 23.87 33.69
C SER A 328 6.19 23.02 32.96
N ALA A 329 5.93 21.79 33.42
CA ALA A 329 5.01 20.89 32.72
C ALA A 329 3.56 21.43 32.74
N PRO A 330 2.94 21.70 31.58
CA PRO A 330 1.58 22.20 31.52
C PRO A 330 0.57 21.12 31.96
N LYS A 331 -0.57 21.56 32.50
CA LYS A 331 -1.69 20.64 32.78
C LYS A 331 -2.31 20.15 31.48
N TYR A 332 -2.80 18.92 31.47
CA TYR A 332 -3.37 18.27 30.29
C TYR A 332 -4.48 19.10 29.61
N GLY A 333 -5.46 19.60 30.38
CA GLY A 333 -6.59 20.37 29.84
C GLY A 333 -6.17 21.60 29.02
N PRO A 334 -5.48 22.59 29.62
CA PRO A 334 -5.02 23.77 28.88
C PRO A 334 -4.08 23.42 27.72
N ALA A 335 -3.22 22.41 27.90
CA ALA A 335 -2.29 21.95 26.87
C ALA A 335 -2.98 21.45 25.59
N MET A 336 -4.23 20.98 25.67
CA MET A 336 -4.99 20.51 24.50
C MET A 336 -5.36 21.62 23.52
N LEU A 337 -5.43 22.87 23.99
CA LEU A 337 -5.82 24.02 23.17
C LEU A 337 -4.62 24.77 22.58
N VAL A 338 -3.40 24.47 23.01
CA VAL A 338 -2.20 25.22 22.63
C VAL A 338 -1.82 24.90 21.18
N PRO A 339 -1.93 25.83 20.22
CA PRO A 339 -1.64 25.55 18.82
C PRO A 339 -0.15 25.20 18.59
N GLU A 340 0.75 25.74 19.42
CA GLU A 340 2.18 25.45 19.39
C GLU A 340 2.52 23.99 19.73
N PHE A 341 1.57 23.20 20.23
CA PHE A 341 1.81 21.80 20.62
C PHE A 341 1.56 20.80 19.48
N CYS A 342 1.06 21.26 18.33
CA CYS A 342 0.80 20.41 17.18
C CYS A 342 0.81 21.19 15.86
N GLY A 343 1.81 20.95 15.00
CA GLY A 343 1.86 21.56 13.67
C GLY A 343 0.79 21.04 12.71
N LYS A 344 0.42 19.76 12.80
CA LYS A 344 -0.67 19.17 12.00
C LYS A 344 -2.01 19.85 12.26
N TRP A 345 -2.20 20.35 13.47
CA TRP A 345 -3.45 20.97 13.88
C TRP A 345 -3.65 22.32 13.22
N LEU A 346 -2.56 23.09 13.07
CA LEU A 346 -2.58 24.35 12.33
C LEU A 346 -3.01 24.11 10.88
N VAL A 347 -2.48 23.06 10.26
CA VAL A 347 -2.87 22.64 8.90
C VAL A 347 -4.34 22.21 8.85
N LEU A 348 -4.78 21.33 9.76
CA LEU A 348 -6.16 20.87 9.79
C LEU A 348 -7.16 22.01 10.06
N GLY A 349 -6.83 22.94 10.97
CA GLY A 349 -7.66 24.10 11.28
C GLY A 349 -7.87 24.99 10.05
N SER A 350 -6.80 25.26 9.31
CA SER A 350 -6.84 26.06 8.08
C SER A 350 -7.66 25.37 6.98
N LEU A 351 -7.51 24.05 6.83
CA LEU A 351 -8.32 23.25 5.89
C LEU A 351 -9.80 23.24 6.25
N LEU A 352 -10.14 23.08 7.53
CA LEU A 352 -11.54 23.09 7.98
C LEU A 352 -12.20 24.46 7.78
N GLU A 353 -11.47 25.55 8.01
CA GLU A 353 -11.96 26.91 7.76
C GLU A 353 -12.24 27.17 6.28
N ASP A 354 -11.37 26.68 5.39
CA ASP A 354 -11.59 26.77 3.95
C ASP A 354 -12.79 25.93 3.49
N TRP A 355 -12.85 24.65 3.92
CA TRP A 355 -13.93 23.76 3.51
C TRP A 355 -15.30 24.17 4.05
N ARG A 356 -15.35 24.86 5.20
CA ARG A 356 -16.59 25.41 5.78
C ARG A 356 -17.21 26.53 4.94
N LYS A 357 -16.44 27.17 4.04
CA LYS A 357 -16.97 28.20 3.13
C LYS A 357 -18.03 27.64 2.17
N ASP A 358 -17.94 26.36 1.83
CA ASP A 358 -18.94 25.67 1.01
C ASP A 358 -19.79 24.75 1.91
N PRO A 359 -21.09 25.06 2.09
CA PRO A 359 -21.98 24.34 3.00
C PRO A 359 -22.26 22.90 2.56
N LEU A 360 -21.96 22.56 1.31
CA LEU A 360 -22.12 21.19 0.83
C LEU A 360 -21.04 20.27 1.38
N ASN A 361 -19.87 20.79 1.78
CA ASN A 361 -18.76 19.95 2.21
C ASN A 361 -19.06 19.22 3.52
N LYS A 362 -18.76 17.92 3.55
CA LYS A 362 -18.80 17.09 4.77
C LYS A 362 -17.46 16.36 4.92
N VAL A 363 -16.92 16.37 6.13
CA VAL A 363 -15.55 15.95 6.42
C VAL A 363 -15.51 14.71 7.32
N LEU A 364 -14.81 13.66 6.89
CA LEU A 364 -14.45 12.53 7.77
C LEU A 364 -13.04 12.73 8.30
N ILE A 365 -12.85 12.59 9.62
CA ILE A 365 -11.52 12.61 10.24
C ILE A 365 -11.27 11.27 10.91
N PHE A 366 -10.27 10.54 10.41
CA PHE A 366 -9.83 9.28 10.97
C PHE A 366 -8.59 9.47 11.84
N THR A 367 -8.64 8.95 13.06
CA THR A 367 -7.46 8.83 13.92
C THR A 367 -7.43 7.51 14.68
N LYS A 368 -6.23 6.99 14.96
CA LYS A 368 -6.07 5.79 15.78
C LYS A 368 -6.23 6.08 17.28
N SER A 369 -5.92 7.30 17.71
CA SER A 369 -5.85 7.66 19.12
C SER A 369 -7.20 8.16 19.63
N VAL A 370 -7.82 7.41 20.54
CA VAL A 370 -9.07 7.84 21.20
C VAL A 370 -8.87 9.16 21.96
N LYS A 371 -7.71 9.33 22.62
CA LYS A 371 -7.40 10.60 23.29
C LYS A 371 -7.31 11.77 22.33
N LEU A 372 -6.84 11.54 21.11
CA LEU A 372 -6.79 12.58 20.10
C LEU A 372 -8.21 12.91 19.59
N LEU A 373 -9.10 11.91 19.47
CA LEU A 373 -10.51 12.17 19.19
C LEU A 373 -11.13 13.09 20.25
N ASP A 374 -10.84 12.87 21.53
CA ASP A 374 -11.36 13.73 22.60
C ASP A 374 -10.76 15.15 22.55
N MET A 375 -9.52 15.30 22.07
CA MET A 375 -8.93 16.62 21.81
C MET A 375 -9.60 17.32 20.63
N LEU A 376 -9.86 16.58 19.54
CA LEU A 376 -10.58 17.08 18.38
C LEU A 376 -12.01 17.51 18.76
N ASP A 377 -12.71 16.67 19.53
CA ASP A 377 -14.04 16.94 20.09
C ASP A 377 -14.07 18.27 20.84
N PHE A 378 -13.12 18.49 21.75
CA PHE A 378 -13.06 19.72 22.54
C PHE A 378 -12.81 20.97 21.69
N HIS A 379 -11.98 20.89 20.64
CA HIS A 379 -11.68 22.04 19.80
C HIS A 379 -12.71 22.32 18.70
N LEU A 380 -13.38 21.29 18.20
CA LEU A 380 -14.53 21.50 17.31
C LEU A 380 -15.66 22.20 18.08
N ARG A 381 -15.90 21.81 19.35
CA ARG A 381 -16.85 22.53 20.22
C ARG A 381 -16.44 23.97 20.49
N SER A 382 -15.15 24.23 20.76
CA SER A 382 -14.68 25.60 21.03
C SER A 382 -14.82 26.53 19.83
N ARG A 383 -14.88 25.98 18.61
CA ARG A 383 -15.13 26.70 17.35
C ARG A 383 -16.59 26.65 16.88
N SER A 384 -17.50 26.13 17.71
CA SER A 384 -18.92 25.98 17.40
C SER A 384 -19.14 25.25 16.05
N ILE A 385 -18.43 24.15 15.86
CA ILE A 385 -18.60 23.25 14.72
C ILE A 385 -19.40 22.04 15.20
N GLU A 386 -20.52 21.75 14.54
CA GLU A 386 -21.32 20.55 14.81
C GLU A 386 -20.66 19.31 14.21
N PHE A 387 -20.60 18.23 15.00
CA PHE A 387 -19.94 16.98 14.60
C PHE A 387 -20.57 15.76 15.26
N VAL A 388 -20.29 14.60 14.66
CA VAL A 388 -20.64 13.28 15.20
C VAL A 388 -19.36 12.50 15.50
N LYS A 389 -19.36 11.68 16.56
CA LYS A 389 -18.20 10.87 16.98
C LYS A 389 -18.57 9.38 17.05
N LEU A 390 -17.73 8.54 16.44
CA LEU A 390 -17.84 7.07 16.51
C LEU A 390 -16.50 6.45 16.89
N ASP A 391 -16.50 5.75 18.02
CA ASP A 391 -15.34 5.03 18.54
C ASP A 391 -15.70 3.60 18.98
N GLY A 392 -14.75 2.90 19.59
CA GLY A 392 -14.95 1.52 20.05
C GLY A 392 -15.91 1.38 21.24
N SER A 393 -16.21 2.47 21.95
CA SER A 393 -17.13 2.48 23.09
C SER A 393 -18.60 2.67 22.67
N THR A 394 -18.84 3.16 21.45
CA THR A 394 -20.19 3.30 20.88
C THR A 394 -20.86 1.92 20.74
N LYS A 395 -22.03 1.78 21.38
CA LYS A 395 -22.85 0.56 21.32
C LYS A 395 -23.23 0.23 19.88
N PRO A 396 -23.25 -1.06 19.48
CA PRO A 396 -23.62 -1.46 18.12
C PRO A 396 -24.99 -0.93 17.66
N SER A 397 -25.97 -0.84 18.57
CA SER A 397 -27.31 -0.31 18.30
C SER A 397 -27.31 1.15 17.83
N ASP A 398 -26.41 1.96 18.39
CA ASP A 398 -26.42 3.41 18.22
C ASP A 398 -25.57 3.83 17.00
N ARG A 399 -24.79 2.92 16.42
CA ARG A 399 -23.90 3.24 15.30
C ARG A 399 -24.67 3.66 14.05
N MET A 400 -25.79 3.00 13.77
CA MET A 400 -26.59 3.28 12.58
C MET A 400 -27.26 4.65 12.68
N SER A 401 -27.86 4.97 13.82
CA SER A 401 -28.52 6.28 14.01
C SER A 401 -27.54 7.45 13.90
N LEU A 402 -26.28 7.27 14.30
CA LEU A 402 -25.23 8.29 14.11
C LEU A 402 -24.85 8.48 12.64
N ILE A 403 -24.86 7.41 11.84
CA ILE A 403 -24.59 7.46 10.40
C ILE A 403 -25.73 8.14 9.67
N ASP A 404 -26.96 7.76 10.00
CA ASP A 404 -28.17 8.34 9.41
C ASP A 404 -28.23 9.84 9.72
N LYS A 405 -27.96 10.22 10.99
CA LYS A 405 -27.83 11.63 11.37
C LYS A 405 -26.78 12.36 10.53
N PHE A 406 -25.60 11.77 10.31
CA PHE A 406 -24.56 12.40 9.49
C PHE A 406 -24.97 12.55 8.01
N HIS A 407 -25.80 11.67 7.47
CA HIS A 407 -26.28 11.78 6.09
C HIS A 407 -27.41 12.81 5.95
N GLU A 408 -28.40 12.77 6.84
CA GLU A 408 -29.63 13.56 6.76
C GLU A 408 -29.46 15.00 7.25
N ASP A 409 -28.68 15.21 8.30
CA ASP A 409 -28.53 16.52 8.94
C ASP A 409 -27.50 17.39 8.17
N PRO A 410 -27.89 18.53 7.59
CA PRO A 410 -26.97 19.42 6.88
C PRO A 410 -26.06 20.21 7.83
N ASP A 411 -26.45 20.39 9.11
CA ASP A 411 -25.67 21.18 10.07
C ASP A 411 -24.44 20.40 10.56
N VAL A 412 -24.49 19.07 10.51
CA VAL A 412 -23.37 18.19 10.88
C VAL A 412 -22.28 18.26 9.81
N PHE A 413 -21.22 19.01 10.10
CA PHE A 413 -20.09 19.24 9.20
C PHE A 413 -19.01 18.14 9.27
N VAL A 414 -18.70 17.65 10.48
CA VAL A 414 -17.58 16.73 10.72
C VAL A 414 -18.04 15.40 11.31
N PHE A 415 -17.45 14.30 10.84
CA PHE A 415 -17.55 12.98 11.48
C PHE A 415 -16.17 12.52 11.97
N LEU A 416 -16.01 12.45 13.28
CA LEU A 416 -14.84 11.91 13.97
C LEU A 416 -14.95 10.39 14.10
N ILE A 417 -13.99 9.64 13.53
CA ILE A 417 -14.02 8.18 13.51
C ILE A 417 -12.68 7.62 13.99
N SER A 418 -12.72 6.68 14.94
CA SER A 418 -11.51 5.91 15.25
C SER A 418 -11.18 4.95 14.10
N THR A 419 -9.94 4.88 13.62
CA THR A 419 -9.58 4.03 12.46
C THR A 419 -9.95 2.55 12.66
N LEU A 420 -9.96 2.07 13.91
CA LEU A 420 -10.37 0.71 14.26
C LEU A 420 -11.90 0.53 14.20
N ALA A 421 -12.68 1.49 14.69
CA ALA A 421 -14.14 1.44 14.60
C ALA A 421 -14.64 1.74 13.17
N GLY A 422 -13.90 2.53 12.39
CA GLY A 422 -14.17 2.82 10.98
C GLY A 422 -13.88 1.64 10.03
N GLY A 423 -13.12 0.63 10.47
CA GLY A 423 -12.89 -0.60 9.71
C GLY A 423 -14.12 -1.52 9.59
N THR A 424 -15.27 -1.10 10.14
CA THR A 424 -16.46 -1.94 10.33
C THR A 424 -17.47 -1.81 9.19
N GLY A 425 -17.07 -1.96 7.93
CA GLY A 425 -18.03 -2.14 6.84
C GLY A 425 -18.98 -0.96 6.51
N LEU A 426 -18.92 0.14 7.26
CA LEU A 426 -19.86 1.27 7.21
C LEU A 426 -19.90 1.94 5.82
N ASN A 427 -21.04 2.55 5.49
CA ASN A 427 -21.22 3.33 4.27
C ASN A 427 -21.35 4.82 4.65
N LEU A 428 -20.41 5.66 4.20
CA LEU A 428 -20.32 7.09 4.56
C LEU A 428 -20.22 7.96 3.30
N THR A 429 -21.06 7.69 2.30
CA THR A 429 -21.04 8.36 0.99
C THR A 429 -21.44 9.83 1.07
N GLY A 430 -22.05 10.29 2.17
CA GLY A 430 -22.37 11.72 2.35
C GLY A 430 -21.13 12.63 2.46
N ALA A 431 -19.94 12.07 2.76
CA ALA A 431 -18.72 12.84 2.89
C ALA A 431 -17.90 12.93 1.60
N ASN A 432 -17.39 14.11 1.29
CA ASN A 432 -16.54 14.36 0.12
C ASN A 432 -15.10 14.74 0.50
N LYS A 433 -14.81 15.03 1.77
CA LYS A 433 -13.46 15.28 2.28
C LYS A 433 -13.08 14.23 3.32
N VAL A 434 -11.90 13.63 3.18
CA VAL A 434 -11.40 12.60 4.10
C VAL A 434 -10.03 13.00 4.61
N VAL A 435 -9.85 13.07 5.93
CA VAL A 435 -8.58 13.36 6.58
C VAL A 435 -8.11 12.14 7.35
N ILE A 436 -6.90 11.67 7.04
CA ILE A 436 -6.17 10.69 7.85
C ILE A 436 -5.18 11.47 8.70
N PHE A 437 -5.48 11.63 10.00
CA PHE A 437 -4.67 12.45 10.89
C PHE A 437 -3.34 11.78 11.27
N ASP A 438 -3.39 10.48 11.54
CA ASP A 438 -2.21 9.67 11.88
C ASP A 438 -2.16 8.39 11.04
N PRO A 439 -1.05 8.17 10.29
CA PRO A 439 -0.93 7.02 9.39
C PRO A 439 -0.74 5.71 10.16
N ASN A 440 -1.33 4.62 9.66
CA ASN A 440 -1.16 3.30 10.26
C ASN A 440 0.06 2.54 9.69
N TRP A 441 0.75 1.72 10.48
CA TRP A 441 1.78 0.82 9.96
C TRP A 441 1.28 -0.17 8.88
N ASN A 442 -0.01 -0.49 8.89
CA ASN A 442 -0.66 -1.32 7.88
C ASN A 442 -1.49 -0.42 6.93
N PRO A 443 -1.11 -0.28 5.66
CA PRO A 443 -1.83 0.58 4.70
C PRO A 443 -3.28 0.15 4.45
N ALA A 444 -3.63 -1.12 4.72
CA ALA A 444 -4.98 -1.61 4.53
C ALA A 444 -6.02 -0.86 5.37
N HIS A 445 -5.68 -0.45 6.60
CA HIS A 445 -6.62 0.28 7.45
C HIS A 445 -6.94 1.66 6.88
N ASP A 446 -5.91 2.35 6.37
CA ASP A 446 -6.06 3.67 5.76
C ASP A 446 -6.86 3.58 4.45
N LEU A 447 -6.58 2.56 3.62
CA LEU A 447 -7.35 2.31 2.39
C LEU A 447 -8.81 1.97 2.69
N GLN A 448 -9.06 1.13 3.69
CA GLN A 448 -10.42 0.79 4.13
C GLN A 448 -11.19 2.01 4.63
N ALA A 449 -10.52 2.93 5.33
CA ALA A 449 -11.10 4.18 5.82
C ALA A 449 -11.50 5.11 4.65
N ILE A 450 -10.63 5.27 3.65
CA ILE A 450 -10.93 6.05 2.44
C ILE A 450 -12.11 5.44 1.67
N ASP A 451 -12.12 4.12 1.55
CA ASP A 451 -13.18 3.37 0.87
C ASP A 451 -14.54 3.44 1.58
N ARG A 452 -14.62 4.04 2.79
CA ARG A 452 -15.91 4.35 3.44
C ARG A 452 -16.65 5.49 2.75
N ALA A 453 -15.92 6.49 2.26
CA ALA A 453 -16.48 7.65 1.55
C ALA A 453 -16.43 7.47 0.03
N TYR A 454 -15.33 6.89 -0.49
CA TYR A 454 -15.17 6.60 -1.91
C TYR A 454 -15.78 5.23 -2.25
N ARG A 455 -17.11 5.16 -2.31
CA ARG A 455 -17.88 3.94 -2.55
C ARG A 455 -19.01 4.17 -3.55
N PHE A 456 -19.58 3.09 -4.08
CA PHE A 456 -20.79 3.14 -4.91
C PHE A 456 -21.89 3.93 -4.18
N GLY A 457 -22.53 4.86 -4.89
CA GLY A 457 -23.47 5.83 -4.32
C GLY A 457 -22.85 7.21 -4.02
N GLN A 458 -21.52 7.36 -4.12
CA GLN A 458 -20.86 8.67 -4.07
C GLN A 458 -21.07 9.42 -5.38
N THR A 459 -21.56 10.65 -5.31
CA THR A 459 -21.82 11.50 -6.48
C THR A 459 -20.81 12.63 -6.62
N ARG A 460 -20.03 12.92 -5.57
CA ARG A 460 -19.11 14.07 -5.51
C ARG A 460 -17.65 13.64 -5.48
N ASN A 461 -16.79 14.47 -6.07
CA ASN A 461 -15.35 14.25 -6.05
C ASN A 461 -14.83 14.16 -4.61
N VAL A 462 -14.04 13.12 -4.33
CA VAL A 462 -13.53 12.83 -2.99
C VAL A 462 -12.08 13.28 -2.89
N SER A 463 -11.80 14.23 -1.99
CA SER A 463 -10.43 14.65 -1.69
C SER A 463 -9.97 14.02 -0.37
N VAL A 464 -8.86 13.30 -0.42
CA VAL A 464 -8.23 12.62 0.72
C VAL A 464 -6.95 13.35 1.09
N PHE A 465 -6.79 13.69 2.37
CA PHE A 465 -5.60 14.36 2.92
C PHE A 465 -4.97 13.49 4.01
N ARG A 466 -3.72 13.09 3.81
CA ARG A 466 -2.94 12.34 4.80
C ARG A 466 -1.94 13.28 5.47
N LEU A 467 -2.15 13.57 6.76
CA LEU A 467 -1.30 14.50 7.50
C LEU A 467 -0.10 13.76 8.12
N LEU A 468 1.10 14.15 7.74
CA LEU A 468 2.36 13.57 8.24
C LEU A 468 3.22 14.65 8.91
N GLY A 469 3.78 14.39 10.08
CA GLY A 469 4.78 15.25 10.68
C GLY A 469 6.09 15.18 9.90
N ALA A 470 6.50 16.30 9.30
CA ALA A 470 7.74 16.42 8.54
C ALA A 470 8.96 16.08 9.41
N GLY A 471 9.88 15.28 8.87
CA GLY A 471 11.10 14.83 9.54
C GLY A 471 10.90 13.83 10.68
N SER A 472 9.65 13.48 10.99
CA SER A 472 9.29 12.67 12.14
C SER A 472 9.26 11.17 11.82
N ILE A 473 8.97 10.36 12.85
CA ILE A 473 8.75 8.92 12.69
C ILE A 473 7.60 8.59 11.73
N GLU A 474 6.65 9.50 11.52
CA GLU A 474 5.51 9.24 10.66
C GLU A 474 5.89 9.16 9.19
N GLU A 475 6.93 9.87 8.75
CA GLU A 475 7.49 9.69 7.41
C GLU A 475 7.99 8.27 7.21
N LEU A 476 8.63 7.69 8.23
CA LEU A 476 9.09 6.31 8.19
C LEU A 476 7.92 5.32 8.14
N ILE A 477 6.83 5.62 8.86
CA ILE A 477 5.60 4.82 8.81
C ILE A 477 5.04 4.87 7.38
N TYR A 478 4.88 6.06 6.81
CA TYR A 478 4.37 6.27 5.47
C TYR A 478 5.26 5.62 4.40
N ALA A 479 6.59 5.80 4.46
CA ALA A 479 7.53 5.16 3.55
C ALA A 479 7.43 3.63 3.60
N ARG A 480 7.19 3.04 4.79
CA ARG A 480 6.90 1.60 4.92
C ARG A 480 5.53 1.22 4.38
N GLN A 481 4.52 2.08 4.47
CA GLN A 481 3.22 1.85 3.83
C GLN A 481 3.37 1.78 2.31
N VAL A 482 4.06 2.75 1.70
CA VAL A 482 4.35 2.77 0.25
C VAL A 482 5.11 1.50 -0.16
N TYR A 483 6.15 1.13 0.58
CA TYR A 483 6.89 -0.12 0.32
C TYR A 483 5.97 -1.35 0.32
N LYS A 484 5.06 -1.46 1.29
CA LYS A 484 4.10 -2.57 1.36
C LYS A 484 3.07 -2.53 0.24
N GLN A 485 2.54 -1.36 -0.11
CA GLN A 485 1.58 -1.20 -1.21
C GLN A 485 2.21 -1.58 -2.56
N GLN A 486 3.47 -1.21 -2.80
CA GLN A 486 4.19 -1.65 -3.99
C GLN A 486 4.37 -3.19 -4.02
N GLN A 487 4.72 -3.80 -2.89
CA GLN A 487 4.80 -5.27 -2.78
C GLN A 487 3.46 -5.94 -3.08
N MET A 488 2.36 -5.34 -2.64
CA MET A 488 1.02 -5.81 -2.97
C MET A 488 0.76 -5.73 -4.48
N GLN A 489 1.07 -4.62 -5.14
CA GLN A 489 0.86 -4.48 -6.58
C GLN A 489 1.72 -5.45 -7.40
N VAL A 490 3.00 -5.62 -7.03
CA VAL A 490 3.87 -6.65 -7.63
C VAL A 490 3.30 -8.05 -7.42
N GLY A 491 2.83 -8.35 -6.21
CA GLY A 491 2.28 -9.66 -5.86
C GLY A 491 1.00 -10.02 -6.61
N TYR A 492 0.06 -9.08 -6.75
CA TYR A 492 -1.23 -9.33 -7.40
C TYR A 492 -1.18 -9.15 -8.92
N ASN A 493 -0.57 -8.05 -9.37
CA ASN A 493 -0.70 -7.61 -10.77
C ASN A 493 0.57 -7.89 -11.58
N ALA A 494 1.66 -8.34 -10.93
CA ALA A 494 2.98 -8.42 -11.55
C ALA A 494 3.44 -7.09 -12.18
N SER A 495 2.95 -5.98 -11.62
CA SER A 495 3.18 -4.62 -12.14
C SER A 495 4.65 -4.22 -11.97
N PHE A 496 5.17 -3.43 -12.91
CA PHE A 496 6.49 -2.83 -12.78
C PHE A 496 6.43 -1.60 -11.87
N GLN A 497 7.02 -1.69 -10.68
CA GLN A 497 6.97 -0.62 -9.68
C GLN A 497 8.31 0.10 -9.57
N THR A 498 8.27 1.42 -9.32
CA THR A 498 9.46 2.23 -9.03
C THR A 498 10.10 1.81 -7.71
N ARG A 499 11.42 1.60 -7.70
CA ARG A 499 12.15 1.16 -6.51
C ARG A 499 12.74 2.36 -5.76
N TYR A 500 11.99 2.91 -4.82
CA TYR A 500 12.42 4.07 -4.03
C TYR A 500 13.48 3.73 -2.97
N PHE A 501 13.40 2.54 -2.37
CA PHE A 501 14.14 2.22 -1.15
C PHE A 501 15.13 1.06 -1.31
N GLU A 502 16.23 1.11 -0.56
CA GLU A 502 17.25 0.06 -0.54
C GLU A 502 16.96 -1.07 0.45
N GLY A 503 16.18 -0.79 1.50
CA GLY A 503 15.90 -1.74 2.57
C GLY A 503 15.10 -2.96 2.08
N VAL A 504 15.47 -4.14 2.57
CA VAL A 504 14.76 -5.40 2.29
C VAL A 504 14.06 -5.89 3.56
N GLN A 505 12.76 -6.15 3.46
CA GLN A 505 12.00 -6.62 4.60
C GLN A 505 12.45 -8.01 5.07
N GLY A 506 12.74 -8.14 6.37
CA GLY A 506 13.15 -9.39 7.00
C GLY A 506 14.65 -9.70 6.89
N ASP A 507 15.41 -8.90 6.15
CA ASP A 507 16.86 -9.01 6.05
C ASP A 507 17.53 -8.14 7.13
N LYS A 508 18.42 -8.74 7.94
CA LYS A 508 19.12 -8.04 9.02
C LYS A 508 20.29 -7.21 8.49
N ASP A 509 20.87 -7.60 7.37
CA ASP A 509 22.06 -6.97 6.82
C ASP A 509 21.66 -5.83 5.87
N LYS A 510 20.51 -5.96 5.20
CA LYS A 510 19.95 -4.96 4.29
C LYS A 510 18.81 -4.15 4.91
N GLN A 511 19.10 -3.46 6.01
CA GLN A 511 18.10 -2.62 6.68
C GLN A 511 17.77 -1.35 5.87
N GLY A 512 18.75 -0.80 5.15
CA GLY A 512 18.59 0.40 4.33
C GLY A 512 18.06 1.59 5.13
N GLU A 513 17.21 2.40 4.50
CA GLU A 513 16.62 3.61 5.08
C GLU A 513 15.32 3.31 5.88
N LEU A 514 14.65 2.20 5.57
CA LEU A 514 13.32 1.88 6.09
C LEU A 514 13.35 1.07 7.37
N PHE A 515 14.29 0.12 7.50
CA PHE A 515 14.28 -0.87 8.56
C PHE A 515 15.40 -0.60 9.58
N GLY A 516 15.28 -1.18 10.78
CA GLY A 516 16.27 -0.99 11.83
C GLY A 516 15.91 0.05 12.88
N ILE A 517 16.55 -0.08 14.05
CA ILE A 517 16.28 0.77 15.22
C ILE A 517 16.87 2.16 15.04
N LYS A 518 18.03 2.28 14.38
CA LYS A 518 18.68 3.58 14.13
C LYS A 518 17.75 4.50 13.33
N ASN A 519 17.11 3.98 12.28
CA ASN A 519 16.19 4.75 11.43
C ASN A 519 14.92 5.19 12.16
N ILE A 520 14.43 4.41 13.13
CA ILE A 520 13.26 4.77 13.96
C ILE A 520 13.56 5.99 14.85
N PHE A 521 14.78 6.08 15.38
CA PHE A 521 15.19 7.12 16.34
C PHE A 521 16.03 8.24 15.68
N THR A 522 15.77 8.53 14.41
CA THR A 522 16.42 9.64 13.69
C THR A 522 15.37 10.71 13.39
N LEU A 523 15.63 11.96 13.79
CA LEU A 523 14.84 13.13 13.39
C LEU A 523 15.54 13.77 12.19
N ARG A 524 14.80 14.08 11.12
CA ARG A 524 15.34 14.75 9.92
C ARG A 524 14.70 16.12 9.73
N GLU A 525 15.27 17.14 10.36
CA GLU A 525 14.68 18.50 10.40
C GLU A 525 14.57 19.16 9.02
N ASN A 526 15.64 19.10 8.21
CA ASN A 526 15.74 19.88 6.96
C ASN A 526 15.67 19.01 5.70
N THR A 527 15.65 17.68 5.85
CA THR A 527 15.74 16.73 4.73
C THR A 527 14.64 15.69 4.83
N LEU A 528 13.55 15.95 4.10
CA LEU A 528 12.45 15.00 3.94
C LEU A 528 12.97 13.73 3.26
N ALA A 529 13.04 12.63 4.02
CA ALA A 529 13.59 11.35 3.56
C ALA A 529 12.90 10.85 2.30
N THR A 530 11.58 10.90 2.36
CA THR A 530 10.67 10.38 1.35
C THR A 530 10.77 11.22 0.08
N LYS A 531 10.81 12.56 0.21
CA LYS A 531 11.02 13.48 -0.92
C LYS A 531 12.32 13.16 -1.67
N GLN A 532 13.43 13.03 -0.95
CA GLN A 532 14.72 12.72 -1.57
C GLN A 532 14.72 11.35 -2.26
N ALA A 533 14.08 10.34 -1.67
CA ALA A 533 13.95 9.02 -2.29
C ALA A 533 13.15 9.08 -3.60
N ILE A 534 12.06 9.86 -3.62
CA ILE A 534 11.23 10.09 -4.80
C ILE A 534 12.01 10.83 -5.89
N GLU A 535 12.61 11.98 -5.57
CA GLU A 535 13.39 12.78 -6.52
C GLU A 535 14.52 11.97 -7.14
N ARG A 536 15.27 11.20 -6.33
CA ARG A 536 16.34 10.32 -6.83
C ARG A 536 15.83 9.25 -7.79
N ALA A 537 14.63 8.73 -7.57
CA ALA A 537 14.03 7.72 -8.45
C ALA A 537 13.61 8.35 -9.79
N ILE A 538 12.93 9.50 -9.75
CA ILE A 538 12.53 10.25 -10.94
C ILE A 538 13.76 10.62 -11.79
N ILE A 539 14.82 11.15 -11.15
CA ILE A 539 16.08 11.49 -11.85
C ILE A 539 16.71 10.25 -12.49
N SER A 540 16.73 9.13 -11.79
CA SER A 540 17.27 7.86 -12.32
C SER A 540 16.49 7.36 -13.53
N ASP A 541 15.16 7.48 -13.52
CA ASP A 541 14.32 7.10 -14.64
C ASP A 541 14.52 8.04 -15.82
N PHE A 542 14.57 9.35 -15.59
CA PHE A 542 14.85 10.34 -16.62
C PHE A 542 16.22 10.14 -17.28
N ASN A 543 17.27 9.93 -16.48
CA ASN A 543 18.61 9.66 -17.01
C ASN A 543 18.66 8.38 -17.85
N TRP A 544 17.87 7.37 -17.47
CA TRP A 544 17.75 6.16 -18.27
C TRP A 544 17.03 6.42 -19.60
N SER A 545 15.98 7.25 -19.59
CA SER A 545 15.26 7.66 -20.80
C SER A 545 16.17 8.44 -21.74
N LEU A 546 16.97 9.37 -21.23
CA LEU A 546 18.00 10.07 -21.99
C LEU A 546 19.03 9.12 -22.60
N ALA A 547 19.38 8.03 -21.93
CA ALA A 547 20.36 7.06 -22.45
C ALA A 547 19.79 6.17 -23.56
N ASN A 548 18.51 5.77 -23.49
CA ASN A 548 17.98 4.63 -24.25
C ASN A 548 16.83 4.95 -25.21
N VAL A 549 16.13 6.07 -25.06
CA VAL A 549 14.98 6.43 -25.93
C VAL A 549 15.48 7.07 -27.22
N ASP A 550 15.07 6.51 -28.37
CA ASP A 550 15.35 7.02 -29.73
C ASP A 550 14.13 7.75 -30.30
N ALA A 551 14.25 9.03 -30.69
CA ALA A 551 13.14 9.80 -31.28
C ALA A 551 12.66 9.31 -32.67
N ARG A 552 13.37 8.36 -33.32
CA ARG A 552 13.20 8.04 -34.75
C ARG A 552 12.70 6.63 -35.09
N LYS A 553 12.37 5.77 -34.11
CA LYS A 553 11.92 4.39 -34.41
C LYS A 553 10.45 4.25 -34.80
N SER A 554 9.62 5.28 -34.68
CA SER A 554 8.18 5.19 -35.00
C SER A 554 7.85 5.23 -36.52
N LYS A 555 8.73 5.75 -37.39
CA LYS A 555 8.38 5.98 -38.82
C LYS A 555 8.90 4.99 -39.87
N LYS A 556 9.42 3.81 -39.52
CA LYS A 556 9.79 2.79 -40.54
C LYS A 556 9.06 1.48 -40.31
N GLY A 557 7.91 1.35 -40.97
CA GLY A 557 7.26 0.06 -41.22
C GLY A 557 8.27 -0.92 -41.79
N LYS A 558 8.52 -2.01 -41.07
CA LYS A 558 9.35 -3.12 -41.53
C LYS A 558 8.46 -4.31 -41.82
N LYS A 559 8.30 -4.61 -43.13
CA LYS A 559 8.03 -5.97 -43.60
C LYS A 559 9.13 -6.87 -43.05
N GLN A 560 8.79 -7.79 -42.16
CA GLN A 560 9.63 -8.92 -41.83
C GLN A 560 8.95 -10.18 -42.37
N VAL A 561 9.66 -10.85 -43.27
CA VAL A 561 9.30 -12.14 -43.86
C VAL A 561 9.17 -13.15 -42.72
N ILE A 562 8.05 -13.87 -42.76
CA ILE A 562 7.65 -14.93 -41.83
C ILE A 562 8.42 -16.19 -42.22
N ASP A 563 9.19 -16.76 -41.30
CA ASP A 563 9.47 -18.20 -41.29
C ASP A 563 8.51 -18.81 -40.26
N ALA A 564 7.72 -19.77 -40.73
CA ALA A 564 6.69 -20.48 -39.98
C ALA A 564 7.33 -21.45 -38.98
N ASP A 565 7.02 -21.27 -37.70
CA ASP A 565 6.81 -22.30 -36.66
C ASP A 565 6.96 -21.67 -35.27
N GLU A 566 6.00 -20.84 -34.90
CA GLU A 566 5.63 -20.52 -33.52
C GLU A 566 4.33 -19.69 -33.64
N GLU A 567 3.20 -20.21 -33.16
CA GLU A 567 2.01 -19.37 -32.96
C GLU A 567 2.24 -18.49 -31.70
N PRO A 568 2.19 -17.16 -31.85
CA PRO A 568 1.55 -16.30 -30.88
C PRO A 568 0.27 -15.75 -31.52
N LYS A 569 -0.89 -16.06 -30.93
CA LYS A 569 -2.15 -15.40 -31.30
C LYS A 569 -2.19 -13.99 -30.69
N GLU A 570 -2.28 -13.03 -31.62
CA GLU A 570 -2.89 -11.69 -31.56
C GLU A 570 -3.07 -11.05 -30.17
N ASP A 571 -2.10 -10.23 -29.79
CA ASP A 571 -2.32 -8.87 -29.24
C ASP A 571 -1.02 -8.03 -29.13
N ASP A 572 0.08 -8.51 -29.73
CA ASP A 572 1.32 -7.76 -29.83
C ASP A 572 1.17 -6.64 -30.89
N LEU A 573 1.29 -5.39 -30.43
CA LEU A 573 1.63 -4.16 -31.18
C LEU A 573 0.56 -3.06 -31.32
N ARG A 574 -0.62 -3.16 -30.68
CA ARG A 574 -1.53 -2.00 -30.52
C ARG A 574 -1.37 -1.24 -29.19
N GLY A 575 -0.85 -1.90 -28.15
CA GLY A 575 -0.75 -1.33 -26.80
C GLY A 575 0.36 -0.28 -26.56
N LEU A 576 1.08 0.17 -27.59
CA LEU A 576 2.04 1.28 -27.49
C LEU A 576 1.42 2.62 -27.89
N ASP A 577 0.45 2.62 -28.82
CA ASP A 577 -0.34 3.83 -29.13
C ASP A 577 -1.44 4.04 -28.08
N GLU A 578 -2.12 2.98 -27.65
CA GLU A 578 -3.28 3.10 -26.74
C GLU A 578 -2.90 3.49 -25.30
N LEU A 579 -1.63 3.27 -24.89
CA LEU A 579 -1.14 3.54 -23.53
C LEU A 579 -0.26 4.79 -23.43
N LEU A 580 0.09 5.41 -24.56
CA LEU A 580 0.66 6.77 -24.62
C LEU A 580 -0.43 7.85 -24.81
N LEU A 581 -1.67 7.44 -25.09
CA LEU A 581 -2.77 8.31 -25.52
C LEU A 581 -4.02 8.30 -24.61
N ASP A 582 -4.08 7.50 -23.54
CA ASP A 582 -5.23 7.52 -22.61
C ASP A 582 -4.90 7.87 -21.16
N ASP A 583 -3.67 8.27 -20.87
CA ASP A 583 -3.41 9.15 -19.72
C ASP A 583 -3.85 10.56 -20.11
N ARG A 584 -5.17 10.78 -20.17
CA ARG A 584 -5.69 12.10 -19.81
C ARG A 584 -5.39 12.24 -18.31
N PRO A 585 -4.36 13.00 -17.86
CA PRO A 585 -4.52 13.58 -16.54
C PRO A 585 -5.85 14.32 -16.62
N PRO A 586 -6.79 14.09 -15.69
CA PRO A 586 -7.98 14.93 -15.66
C PRO A 586 -7.47 16.37 -15.71
N GLN A 587 -8.00 17.19 -16.63
CA GLN A 587 -7.88 18.63 -16.50
C GLN A 587 -8.50 18.96 -15.14
N ARG A 588 -7.65 18.97 -14.10
CA ARG A 588 -8.06 19.27 -12.74
C ARG A 588 -8.25 20.77 -12.74
N GLU A 589 -9.50 21.19 -12.94
CA GLU A 589 -9.90 22.59 -12.90
C GLU A 589 -9.33 23.27 -11.65
N GLY A 590 -8.89 24.52 -11.81
CA GLY A 590 -7.99 25.28 -10.94
C GLY A 590 -8.45 25.61 -9.50
N LYS A 591 -9.22 24.76 -8.83
CA LYS A 591 -9.52 24.89 -7.38
C LYS A 591 -8.45 24.27 -6.47
N ASN A 592 -7.58 23.41 -7.00
CA ASN A 592 -6.53 22.76 -6.21
C ASN A 592 -5.34 23.70 -5.94
N ASP A 593 -5.15 24.72 -6.76
CA ASP A 593 -4.05 25.68 -6.57
C ASP A 593 -4.29 26.54 -5.32
N ASP A 594 -5.54 26.96 -5.06
CA ASP A 594 -5.93 27.72 -3.86
C ASP A 594 -5.59 26.96 -2.56
N ILE A 595 -5.89 25.66 -2.51
CA ILE A 595 -5.58 24.82 -1.34
C ILE A 595 -4.06 24.66 -1.19
N GLN A 596 -3.32 24.51 -2.30
CA GLN A 596 -1.86 24.44 -2.24
C GLN A 596 -1.25 25.74 -1.74
N GLU A 597 -1.82 26.88 -2.09
CA GLU A 597 -1.41 28.20 -1.59
C GLU A 597 -1.64 28.31 -0.08
N ILE A 598 -2.85 27.98 0.40
CA ILE A 598 -3.18 27.94 1.84
C ILE A 598 -2.21 27.02 2.59
N LEU A 599 -1.89 25.85 2.05
CA LEU A 599 -0.97 24.92 2.68
C LEU A 599 0.46 25.47 2.73
N ARG A 600 0.91 26.18 1.69
CA ARG A 600 2.22 26.86 1.68
C ARG A 600 2.27 27.98 2.73
N ASP A 601 1.19 28.74 2.90
CA ASP A 601 1.09 29.81 3.90
C ASP A 601 1.22 29.27 5.34
N VAL A 602 0.68 28.08 5.59
CA VAL A 602 0.82 27.37 6.89
C VAL A 602 2.22 26.74 7.06
N GLY A 603 3.06 26.78 6.02
CA GLY A 603 4.43 26.28 6.04
C GLY A 603 4.58 24.82 5.60
N VAL A 604 3.61 24.25 4.88
CA VAL A 604 3.74 22.93 4.26
C VAL A 604 4.76 23.01 3.13
N THR A 605 5.84 22.25 3.28
CA THR A 605 7.00 22.32 2.36
C THR A 605 6.88 21.37 1.17
N TYR A 606 6.11 20.29 1.30
CA TYR A 606 6.02 19.26 0.27
C TYR A 606 4.67 18.54 0.32
N ILE A 607 4.10 18.35 -0.87
CA ILE A 607 2.86 17.60 -1.09
C ILE A 607 3.09 16.72 -2.32
N HIS A 608 2.59 15.49 -2.27
CA HIS A 608 2.55 14.60 -3.43
C HIS A 608 1.29 13.74 -3.41
N HIS A 609 0.93 13.18 -4.55
CA HIS A 609 -0.18 12.25 -4.64
C HIS A 609 0.29 10.83 -4.33
N ASN A 610 -0.43 10.13 -3.45
CA ASN A 610 -0.06 8.78 -3.06
C ASN A 610 -0.13 7.79 -4.24
N GLU A 611 -1.03 8.03 -5.19
CA GLU A 611 -1.23 7.18 -6.37
C GLU A 611 -0.02 7.19 -7.31
N ASP A 612 0.64 8.33 -7.47
CA ASP A 612 1.83 8.50 -8.33
C ASP A 612 3.00 7.60 -7.89
N LEU A 613 3.10 7.30 -6.59
CA LEU A 613 4.16 6.43 -6.06
C LEU A 613 3.88 4.93 -6.24
N ILE A 614 2.64 4.58 -6.54
CA ILE A 614 2.15 3.20 -6.67
C ILE A 614 1.82 2.88 -8.14
N ALA A 615 1.77 3.92 -8.99
CA ALA A 615 1.56 3.79 -10.42
C ALA A 615 2.61 2.88 -11.05
N GLU A 616 2.18 2.15 -12.08
CA GLU A 616 3.09 1.31 -12.85
C GLU A 616 4.08 2.18 -13.62
N ASN A 617 5.36 1.85 -13.48
CA ASN A 617 6.43 2.59 -14.11
C ASN A 617 6.82 1.95 -15.44
N VAL A 618 6.47 2.64 -16.53
CA VAL A 618 6.76 2.24 -17.91
C VAL A 618 8.27 2.06 -18.13
N VAL A 619 9.10 2.94 -17.57
CA VAL A 619 10.56 2.90 -17.71
C VAL A 619 11.13 1.59 -17.15
N GLU A 620 10.56 1.10 -16.04
CA GLU A 620 10.97 -0.17 -15.45
C GLU A 620 10.57 -1.38 -16.30
N SER A 621 9.42 -1.32 -16.97
CA SER A 621 9.02 -2.32 -17.98
C SER A 621 9.99 -2.35 -19.16
N GLU A 622 10.38 -1.18 -19.69
CA GLU A 622 11.33 -1.10 -20.80
C GLU A 622 12.75 -1.53 -20.41
N LYS A 623 13.23 -1.14 -19.22
CA LYS A 623 14.48 -1.65 -18.64
C LYS A 623 14.50 -3.17 -18.66
N PHE A 624 13.40 -3.80 -18.25
CA PHE A 624 13.28 -5.26 -18.26
C PHE A 624 13.26 -5.86 -19.66
N LYS A 625 12.55 -5.27 -20.63
CA LYS A 625 12.55 -5.71 -22.04
C LYS A 625 13.96 -5.65 -22.63
N ASN A 626 14.69 -4.55 -22.40
CA ASN A 626 16.07 -4.38 -22.86
C ASN A 626 17.00 -5.42 -22.22
N LEU A 627 16.86 -5.68 -20.92
CA LEU A 627 17.61 -6.73 -20.23
C LEU A 627 17.37 -8.13 -20.81
N LYS A 628 16.11 -8.49 -21.09
CA LYS A 628 15.76 -9.76 -21.75
C LYS A 628 16.43 -9.87 -23.13
N LEU A 629 16.44 -8.80 -23.91
CA LEU A 629 17.05 -8.77 -25.24
C LEU A 629 18.57 -8.93 -25.16
N VAL A 630 19.23 -8.24 -24.22
CA VAL A 630 20.67 -8.39 -23.95
C VAL A 630 21.00 -9.83 -23.53
N MET A 631 20.22 -10.42 -22.62
CA MET A 631 20.42 -11.82 -22.21
C MET A 631 20.20 -12.81 -23.36
N LYS A 632 19.19 -12.59 -24.21
CA LYS A 632 18.94 -13.42 -25.41
C LYS A 632 20.12 -13.33 -26.39
N ASN A 633 20.64 -12.12 -26.61
CA ASN A 633 21.80 -11.90 -27.48
C ASN A 633 23.08 -12.52 -26.90
N ALA A 634 23.31 -12.39 -25.59
CA ALA A 634 24.44 -13.03 -24.91
C ALA A 634 24.37 -14.57 -24.98
N ARG A 635 23.16 -15.16 -24.88
CA ARG A 635 22.95 -16.60 -25.08
C ARG A 635 23.23 -17.04 -26.52
N LYS A 636 22.83 -16.23 -27.51
CA LYS A 636 23.13 -16.47 -28.94
C LYS A 636 24.61 -16.31 -29.28
N ALA A 637 25.33 -15.43 -28.57
CA ALA A 637 26.76 -15.18 -28.76
C ALA A 637 27.66 -16.23 -28.10
N ARG A 638 27.12 -17.15 -27.28
CA ARG A 638 27.90 -18.28 -26.76
C ARG A 638 28.27 -19.23 -27.92
N PRO A 639 29.56 -19.49 -28.19
CA PRO A 639 29.95 -20.33 -29.31
C PRO A 639 29.39 -21.73 -29.14
N ARG A 640 28.70 -22.24 -30.18
CA ARG A 640 28.35 -23.65 -30.30
C ARG A 640 29.65 -24.44 -30.38
N THR A 641 30.06 -25.10 -29.30
CA THR A 641 31.07 -26.15 -29.36
C THR A 641 30.48 -27.33 -30.13
N LYS A 642 30.62 -27.33 -31.46
CA LYS A 642 30.45 -28.53 -32.29
C LYS A 642 31.82 -29.05 -32.72
N ALA A 643 31.98 -30.34 -32.49
CA ALA A 643 33.17 -31.13 -32.68
C ALA A 643 33.53 -31.33 -34.16
N LYS A 644 34.86 -31.42 -34.36
CA LYS A 644 35.64 -32.13 -35.39
C LYS A 644 35.34 -31.90 -36.88
N GLY A 645 36.39 -31.44 -37.56
CA GLY A 645 36.84 -32.02 -38.83
C GLY A 645 36.47 -31.26 -40.09
N ALA A 646 37.29 -30.28 -40.47
CA ALA A 646 37.39 -29.85 -41.86
C ALA A 646 38.81 -29.35 -42.14
N LYS A 647 39.42 -29.92 -43.19
CA LYS A 647 40.78 -29.66 -43.68
C LYS A 647 40.97 -28.19 -44.08
N ALA A 648 42.16 -27.67 -43.86
CA ALA A 648 42.60 -26.40 -44.41
C ALA A 648 42.79 -26.47 -45.94
N PRO A 649 42.43 -25.43 -46.68
CA PRO A 649 43.10 -25.07 -47.92
C PRO A 649 43.88 -23.76 -47.77
N ALA A 650 44.79 -23.58 -48.72
CA ALA A 650 46.00 -22.79 -48.67
C ALA A 650 45.83 -21.27 -48.74
N ALA A 651 46.92 -20.59 -48.37
CA ALA A 651 47.12 -19.15 -48.40
C ALA A 651 47.16 -18.57 -49.82
N ASN A 652 46.32 -17.57 -50.07
CA ASN A 652 46.67 -16.30 -50.73
C ASN A 652 45.38 -15.49 -50.91
N GLU A 653 45.24 -14.37 -50.21
CA GLU A 653 44.60 -13.13 -50.69
C GLU A 653 44.61 -12.07 -49.58
N GLN A 654 44.78 -10.82 -50.00
CA GLN A 654 45.23 -9.69 -49.20
C GLN A 654 44.38 -9.38 -47.96
N TRP A 655 45.03 -9.40 -46.80
CA TRP A 655 44.48 -9.02 -45.50
C TRP A 655 45.02 -7.62 -45.14
N PRO A 656 44.21 -6.63 -44.68
CA PRO A 656 42.76 -6.64 -44.41
C PRO A 656 41.88 -5.99 -45.48
N PRO A 657 40.60 -6.42 -45.59
CA PRO A 657 39.58 -5.67 -46.32
C PRO A 657 39.27 -4.35 -45.60
N ILE A 658 39.25 -3.25 -46.35
CA ILE A 658 38.82 -1.92 -45.86
C ILE A 658 37.33 -2.01 -45.50
N ARG A 659 37.02 -2.20 -44.22
CA ARG A 659 35.64 -2.05 -43.72
C ARG A 659 35.37 -0.56 -43.57
N ALA A 660 34.30 -0.08 -44.20
CA ALA A 660 33.78 1.27 -43.99
C ALA A 660 33.71 1.57 -42.48
N HIS A 661 34.34 2.66 -42.06
CA HIS A 661 34.35 3.14 -40.68
C HIS A 661 32.94 3.55 -40.24
N HIS A 662 32.09 2.57 -39.91
CA HIS A 662 30.96 2.85 -39.04
C HIS A 662 31.56 3.22 -37.68
N LYS A 663 31.48 4.52 -37.32
CA LYS A 663 31.78 4.97 -35.97
C LYS A 663 31.06 4.03 -34.98
N PRO A 664 31.74 3.58 -33.92
CA PRO A 664 31.09 2.77 -32.89
C PRO A 664 29.84 3.52 -32.41
N LYS A 665 28.71 2.81 -32.30
CA LYS A 665 27.51 3.39 -31.70
C LYS A 665 27.89 3.88 -30.31
N GLN A 666 27.54 5.13 -29.99
CA GLN A 666 27.82 5.72 -28.68
C GLN A 666 27.34 4.80 -27.56
N THR A 667 28.10 4.76 -26.48
CA THR A 667 27.64 4.05 -25.29
C THR A 667 26.42 4.77 -24.71
N PRO A 668 25.48 4.08 -24.04
CA PRO A 668 24.31 4.72 -23.43
C PRO A 668 24.67 5.84 -22.45
N GLU A 669 25.81 5.71 -21.76
CA GLU A 669 26.33 6.72 -20.83
C GLU A 669 26.86 7.97 -21.55
N GLU A 670 27.58 7.80 -22.66
CA GLU A 670 28.04 8.92 -23.49
C GLU A 670 26.86 9.71 -24.07
N ARG A 671 25.82 8.99 -24.51
CA ARG A 671 24.61 9.61 -25.06
C ARG A 671 23.84 10.40 -24.01
N MET A 672 23.72 9.85 -22.80
CA MET A 672 23.06 10.54 -21.68
C MET A 672 23.78 11.85 -21.34
N ARG A 673 25.11 11.81 -21.20
CA ARG A 673 25.90 13.03 -20.92
C ARG A 673 25.75 14.07 -22.02
N ALA A 674 25.79 13.65 -23.28
CA ALA A 674 25.64 14.54 -24.43
C ALA A 674 24.25 15.22 -24.52
N ARG A 675 23.19 14.50 -24.12
CA ARG A 675 21.85 15.10 -24.04
C ARG A 675 21.69 16.02 -22.82
N GLN A 676 22.32 15.69 -21.68
CA GLN A 676 22.34 16.60 -20.52
C GLN A 676 23.05 17.92 -20.83
N THR A 677 24.18 17.89 -21.53
CA THR A 677 24.84 19.14 -21.97
C THR A 677 23.97 19.93 -22.95
N SER A 678 23.29 19.24 -23.87
CA SER A 678 22.35 19.90 -24.79
C SER A 678 21.17 20.55 -24.07
N MET A 679 20.70 20.00 -22.93
CA MET A 679 19.64 20.63 -22.12
C MET A 679 20.07 21.96 -21.50
N ILE A 680 21.33 22.03 -21.04
CA ILE A 680 21.90 23.25 -20.46
C ILE A 680 22.08 24.31 -21.55
N GLU A 681 22.63 23.93 -22.70
CA GLU A 681 22.88 24.84 -23.83
C GLU A 681 21.59 25.39 -24.46
N LEU A 682 20.51 24.61 -24.47
CA LEU A 682 19.19 25.03 -24.92
C LEU A 682 18.42 25.85 -23.86
N GLY A 683 18.99 26.04 -22.67
CA GLY A 683 18.40 26.85 -21.60
C GLY A 683 17.19 26.21 -20.90
N TYR A 684 16.99 24.89 -21.04
CA TYR A 684 15.95 24.17 -20.28
C TYR A 684 16.29 24.09 -18.78
N ILE A 685 17.59 24.14 -18.47
CA ILE A 685 18.15 24.02 -17.12
C ILE A 685 19.36 24.96 -17.03
N ALA A 686 19.51 25.70 -15.93
CA ALA A 686 20.67 26.59 -15.74
C ALA A 686 21.91 25.80 -15.24
N ASP A 687 21.72 24.89 -14.28
CA ASP A 687 22.75 23.95 -13.81
C ASP A 687 22.18 22.56 -13.52
N SER A 688 23.01 21.51 -13.50
CA SER A 688 22.61 20.12 -13.24
C SER A 688 21.84 19.93 -11.92
N THR A 689 21.88 20.90 -11.02
CA THR A 689 21.13 20.94 -9.75
C THR A 689 19.65 21.26 -9.92
N ASP A 690 19.22 21.92 -11.01
CA ASP A 690 17.82 22.32 -11.23
C ASP A 690 17.00 21.24 -11.95
N LEU A 691 17.64 20.10 -12.24
CA LEU A 691 17.01 18.92 -12.83
C LEU A 691 15.72 18.48 -12.11
N PRO A 692 15.64 18.45 -10.76
CA PRO A 692 14.40 18.06 -10.07
C PRO A 692 13.21 18.99 -10.36
N GLU A 693 13.44 20.30 -10.42
CA GLU A 693 12.39 21.30 -10.66
C GLU A 693 11.92 21.26 -12.13
N PHE A 694 12.86 21.11 -13.06
CA PHE A 694 12.55 20.84 -14.46
C PHE A 694 11.73 19.55 -14.61
N LEU A 695 12.07 18.48 -13.88
CA LEU A 695 11.38 17.20 -13.96
C LEU A 695 9.93 17.27 -13.46
N MET A 696 9.63 18.10 -12.46
CA MET A 696 8.25 18.34 -12.05
C MET A 696 7.41 19.00 -13.16
N LYS A 697 8.01 19.89 -13.95
CA LYS A 697 7.36 20.49 -15.12
C LYS A 697 7.27 19.50 -16.28
N PHE A 698 8.34 18.77 -16.56
CA PHE A 698 8.44 17.77 -17.62
C PHE A 698 7.43 16.62 -17.45
N ASN A 699 7.21 16.16 -16.23
CA ASN A 699 6.22 15.11 -15.97
C ASN A 699 4.79 15.53 -16.35
N ARG A 700 4.47 16.83 -16.22
CA ARG A 700 3.16 17.41 -16.60
C ARG A 700 3.00 17.63 -18.10
N TRP A 701 4.06 17.46 -18.90
CA TRP A 701 3.99 17.64 -20.35
C TRP A 701 3.25 16.47 -21.02
N SER A 702 2.54 16.80 -22.09
CA SER A 702 1.89 15.84 -22.99
C SER A 702 2.91 14.97 -23.72
N SER A 703 2.45 13.81 -24.22
CA SER A 703 3.29 12.85 -24.95
C SER A 703 3.97 13.49 -26.16
N GLU A 704 3.26 14.34 -26.92
CA GLU A 704 3.80 15.07 -28.07
C GLU A 704 4.92 16.04 -27.67
N GLN A 705 4.73 16.76 -26.57
CA GLN A 705 5.75 17.69 -26.03
C GLN A 705 7.01 16.95 -25.58
N LYS A 706 6.87 15.76 -24.97
CA LYS A 706 8.00 14.93 -24.55
C LYS A 706 8.77 14.40 -25.75
N GLU A 707 8.09 13.97 -26.81
CA GLU A 707 8.73 13.53 -28.05
C GLU A 707 9.46 14.66 -28.77
N GLU A 708 8.81 15.82 -28.90
CA GLU A 708 9.42 17.01 -29.49
C GLU A 708 10.67 17.44 -28.72
N PHE A 709 10.64 17.35 -27.39
CA PHE A 709 11.78 17.61 -26.53
C PHE A 709 12.97 16.67 -26.83
N PHE A 710 12.75 15.35 -26.88
CA PHE A 710 13.83 14.41 -27.22
C PHE A 710 14.33 14.60 -28.66
N ALA A 711 13.45 14.96 -29.60
CA ALA A 711 13.82 15.26 -30.98
C ALA A 711 14.72 16.50 -31.07
N LYS A 712 14.39 17.58 -30.34
CA LYS A 712 15.20 18.81 -30.27
C LYS A 712 16.59 18.54 -29.67
N LEU A 713 16.67 17.70 -28.64
CA LEU A 713 17.96 17.30 -28.06
C LEU A 713 18.82 16.51 -29.06
N ASP A 714 18.22 15.56 -29.77
CA ASP A 714 18.94 14.78 -30.79
C ASP A 714 19.37 15.65 -31.98
N GLU A 715 18.58 16.64 -32.37
CA GLU A 715 18.92 17.58 -33.43
C GLU A 715 20.07 18.51 -33.04
N HIS A 716 20.00 19.10 -31.84
CA HIS A 716 21.06 19.96 -31.30
C HIS A 716 22.39 19.21 -31.21
N PHE A 717 22.37 17.99 -30.67
CA PHE A 717 23.54 17.13 -30.60
C PHE A 717 24.13 16.82 -31.99
N ASN A 718 23.28 16.46 -32.96
CA ASN A 718 23.73 16.17 -34.32
C ASN A 718 24.33 17.41 -35.02
N ASN A 719 23.81 18.60 -34.74
CA ASN A 719 24.32 19.85 -35.28
C ASN A 719 25.67 20.24 -34.67
N GLN A 720 25.88 20.03 -33.36
CA GLN A 720 27.19 20.20 -32.73
C GLN A 720 28.24 19.20 -33.22
N ALA A 721 27.86 17.93 -33.42
CA ALA A 721 28.76 16.94 -33.97
C ALA A 721 29.19 17.28 -35.41
N ARG A 722 28.29 17.91 -36.18
CA ARG A 722 28.57 18.42 -37.53
C ARG A 722 29.50 19.63 -37.50
N SER A 723 29.27 20.61 -36.62
CA SER A 723 30.12 21.81 -36.51
C SER A 723 31.55 21.48 -36.04
N GLN A 724 31.72 20.57 -35.07
CA GLN A 724 33.03 20.10 -34.62
C GLN A 724 33.79 19.32 -35.71
N SER A 725 33.07 18.56 -36.55
CA SER A 725 33.67 17.85 -37.69
C SER A 725 34.16 18.82 -38.78
N GLN A 726 33.42 19.90 -39.04
CA GLN A 726 33.83 20.96 -39.97
C GLN A 726 35.02 21.77 -39.44
N ALA A 727 35.07 22.05 -38.14
CA ALA A 727 36.20 22.72 -37.49
C ALA A 727 37.51 21.91 -37.58
N ARG A 728 37.45 20.58 -37.39
CA ARG A 728 38.62 19.68 -37.54
C ARG A 728 39.09 19.50 -38.99
N SER A 729 38.19 19.63 -39.97
CA SER A 729 38.55 19.56 -41.38
C SER A 729 39.27 20.82 -41.89
N ARG A 730 39.10 21.96 -41.21
CA ARG A 730 39.78 23.23 -41.55
C ARG A 730 41.17 23.38 -40.92
N SER A 731 41.57 22.48 -40.02
CA SER A 731 42.84 22.55 -39.28
C SER A 731 43.92 21.55 -39.75
N GLN A 732 43.77 20.89 -40.90
CA GLN A 732 44.85 20.12 -41.52
C GLN A 732 45.58 20.99 -42.57
N PRO A 733 46.86 21.34 -42.38
CA PRO A 733 47.64 22.01 -43.41
C PRO A 733 47.98 21.02 -44.54
N SER A 734 47.77 21.43 -45.78
CA SER A 734 48.13 20.68 -46.99
C SER A 734 49.66 20.50 -47.07
N SER A 735 50.17 19.33 -46.74
CA SER A 735 51.57 18.98 -47.02
C SER A 735 51.74 18.65 -48.51
N GLN A 736 52.51 19.51 -49.18
CA GLN A 736 53.00 19.31 -50.54
C GLN A 736 53.84 18.02 -50.62
N LYS A 737 53.61 17.20 -51.66
CA LYS A 737 54.49 16.11 -52.05
C LYS A 737 55.78 16.69 -52.69
N PRO A 738 56.99 16.27 -52.29
CA PRO A 738 58.16 16.40 -53.15
C PRO A 738 58.25 15.21 -54.12
N ARG A 739 58.89 15.47 -55.27
CA ARG A 739 59.14 14.56 -56.40
C ARG A 739 59.98 13.35 -56.05
#